data_AF-A0A1A8EXY9-F1
#
_entry.id   AF-A0A1A8EXY9-F1
#
_cell.length_a   1.000
_cell.length_b   1.000
_cell.length_c   1.000
_cell.angle_alpha   90.00
_cell.angle_beta   90.00
_cell.angle_gamma   90.00
#
_symmetry.space_group_name_H-M   'P 1'
#
loop_
_entity.id
_entity.type
_entity.pdbx_description
1 polymer ?
#
loop_
_entity_poly.entity_id
_entity_poly.type
_entity_poly.pdbx_seq_one_letter_code
_entity_poly.pdbx_strand_id
1 'polypeptide(L)'
;MACMLLTNMNPPLSSPPTLENILLSELNAPNGHNLKQDIKSTVLTVHLYHRGKTREGADHLENTLTFPPGEYVAEELCITAAKACDITPVYCNLFGLMRESDQVWFPPNHVFKLHHTDNESLHLRIRYYFPGWYNGSNSFCAHRYGLSKGMETPVMDDCVIAYLFAQWRSDFLSGRIQIPVSHEAQEECLGMAVLDMMRLAKESDLLPVDIYNNTSYKSLLPRCMQSHIQSYNLLTRKRIRYRFKKFIQQFSECKATVCNLKLKYLISLEMLLPSFYSEHFQVTDLSSQEVTIIVNGNKGILWRKGTEEEGAEEVYCDFPEVIDISIKQGSKEGSAESRIVSLTRQDNQILELEFHSLSGALSFVSLVDGYYRLVADAHHYLCKEVAPPRLLECIQSCCHGPILMEFTISKLRHSGNCQGLYILRCSPKEYDKYFMSFIVGYEAMVEYKHCPIVKTESGEFILSGTKRSFGSLRELMHCYQKEELRTEGHTFQLTRCCPPSPKDKTNLLVCRNNQVSEVALFPLLHKHISHMVFHKIRKEDLIFNESLGRGTFTKIVRGVRKELGDYGEVHQIDVVIKILDKAHCSFSESFFEAASMMSQLSHKHLLLNYGVCVCGDENMMVQEYGKFGSLDIYLRKKKNSVNITWKLEVAKQLAWAMHYLEDKHLVHGNVCAKNVLLIREEDRRTGSLPFIKLSDPGIGIAVLPKEVLVERIPWVAPEFIENRNNLSLATDKWSFGTTLWEICSGGDKPLSTLDCSKKNLFYEDRHQLPAPKWTELANLINSCMDYEPLHRPSFRAIIRDLNSLFTPDYELLVESDMVPGRIRELGFPWASVSQEPAQFEERHLIFLKQLGKGNFGSVEMCRYDPLQDSTGEVVAVKKLQHSTAEHLRDFEREIEILKSLHHENIVKYKGVCYSAGRRNLRLIMEYLPFGSLRDYLIKHKDHIDSQKLLHYALQICKGMDYLGTKRYIHRDLATRNILVESEMRVKIGDFGLTKVLPQGKEYYTVSEPGESPIFWYAPESLTESKF
;
A
#
# COMPACT_ATOMS: atom_id res chain seq x y z
N MET A 1 -35.40 4.99 -1.92
CA MET A 1 -34.84 6.33 -1.68
C MET A 1 -35.63 6.90 -0.52
N ALA A 2 -34.99 7.16 0.61
CA ALA A 2 -35.68 7.55 1.84
C ALA A 2 -35.43 9.04 2.15
N CYS A 3 -36.46 9.77 2.56
CA CYS A 3 -36.36 11.16 3.02
C CYS A 3 -36.33 11.21 4.56
N MET A 4 -35.63 12.21 5.11
CA MET A 4 -35.52 12.43 6.55
C MET A 4 -36.49 13.51 7.02
N LEU A 5 -37.10 13.34 8.18
CA LEU A 5 -37.91 14.35 8.87
C LEU A 5 -37.38 14.55 10.29
N LEU A 6 -37.38 15.81 10.76
CA LEU A 6 -37.03 16.19 12.13
C LEU A 6 -38.30 16.27 13.00
N THR A 7 -38.23 15.91 14.28
CA THR A 7 -39.34 16.00 15.24
C THR A 7 -39.57 17.47 15.70
N ASN A 8 -40.85 17.85 15.80
CA ASN A 8 -41.35 19.24 15.90
C ASN A 8 -40.82 20.08 17.07
N MET A 9 -40.56 21.37 16.78
CA MET A 9 -41.07 22.49 17.58
C MET A 9 -42.34 23.03 16.90
N ASN A 10 -43.48 23.00 17.60
CA ASN A 10 -44.75 23.57 17.15
C ASN A 10 -44.71 25.12 17.13
N PRO A 11 -45.34 25.80 16.15
CA PRO A 11 -45.88 27.14 16.35
C PRO A 11 -47.42 27.09 16.47
N PRO A 12 -48.07 27.99 17.22
CA PRO A 12 -49.53 28.07 17.22
C PRO A 12 -50.04 28.84 15.99
N LEU A 13 -51.20 28.40 15.50
CA LEU A 13 -52.00 29.02 14.45
C LEU A 13 -52.47 30.44 14.82
N SER A 14 -52.50 31.31 13.81
CA SER A 14 -53.63 32.23 13.57
C SER A 14 -53.64 32.70 12.11
N SER A 15 -54.78 32.58 11.45
CA SER A 15 -55.15 33.15 10.15
C SER A 15 -56.52 33.84 10.29
N PRO A 16 -57.05 34.60 9.30
CA PRO A 16 -56.50 35.55 8.32
C PRO A 16 -57.21 36.95 8.47
N PRO A 17 -57.21 37.92 7.49
CA PRO A 17 -57.98 37.80 6.24
C PRO A 17 -57.37 38.43 4.97
N THR A 18 -57.99 38.07 3.85
CA THR A 18 -57.92 38.53 2.45
C THR A 18 -58.13 40.04 2.22
N LEU A 19 -57.45 40.66 1.22
CA LEU A 19 -58.07 41.44 0.13
C LEU A 19 -57.08 41.81 -1.00
N GLU A 20 -57.67 42.13 -2.14
CA GLU A 20 -57.21 42.30 -3.52
C GLU A 20 -56.36 43.56 -3.83
N ASN A 21 -55.79 43.52 -5.05
CA ASN A 21 -55.75 44.58 -6.08
C ASN A 21 -54.74 45.76 -6.00
N ILE A 22 -53.97 45.85 -7.10
CA ILE A 22 -53.75 47.04 -7.97
C ILE A 22 -52.83 48.17 -7.43
N LEU A 23 -51.64 48.36 -8.04
CA LEU A 23 -51.34 49.47 -8.98
C LEU A 23 -49.84 49.55 -9.35
N LEU A 24 -49.62 49.72 -10.65
CA LEU A 24 -48.40 50.21 -11.30
C LEU A 24 -48.11 51.67 -10.96
N SER A 25 -46.83 52.05 -10.99
CA SER A 25 -46.38 53.37 -11.46
C SER A 25 -44.94 53.29 -12.02
N GLU A 26 -44.86 53.16 -13.35
CA GLU A 26 -44.11 54.01 -14.30
C GLU A 26 -43.29 55.19 -13.71
N LEU A 27 -42.11 55.64 -14.22
CA LEU A 27 -41.71 55.93 -15.60
C LEU A 27 -40.22 56.38 -15.61
N ASN A 28 -39.44 55.98 -16.63
CA ASN A 28 -38.59 56.83 -17.49
C ASN A 28 -37.33 56.12 -18.01
N ALA A 29 -37.35 55.79 -19.31
CA ALA A 29 -36.16 55.57 -20.14
C ALA A 29 -35.54 56.94 -20.54
N PRO A 30 -34.33 56.97 -21.13
CA PRO A 30 -34.29 56.82 -22.57
C PRO A 30 -33.17 55.93 -23.13
N ASN A 31 -33.47 55.43 -24.32
CA ASN A 31 -32.69 54.63 -25.24
C ASN A 31 -31.24 55.10 -25.48
N GLY A 32 -30.36 54.11 -25.65
CA GLY A 32 -29.05 54.25 -26.28
C GLY A 32 -28.48 52.89 -26.65
N HIS A 33 -28.78 52.43 -27.87
CA HIS A 33 -28.21 51.25 -28.50
C HIS A 33 -26.67 51.24 -28.43
N ASN A 34 -26.08 50.16 -27.92
CA ASN A 34 -24.94 49.51 -28.56
C ASN A 34 -24.81 48.07 -28.03
N LEU A 35 -25.26 47.12 -28.85
CA LEU A 35 -24.85 45.72 -28.76
C LEU A 35 -23.34 45.66 -29.04
N LYS A 36 -22.53 45.57 -27.99
CA LYS A 36 -21.27 44.84 -28.07
C LYS A 36 -21.50 43.49 -27.43
N GLN A 37 -21.41 42.45 -28.26
CA GLN A 37 -21.12 41.09 -27.80
C GLN A 37 -19.86 41.17 -26.93
N ASP A 38 -20.02 41.02 -25.61
CA ASP A 38 -18.93 40.59 -24.74
C ASP A 38 -18.58 39.16 -25.16
N ILE A 39 -17.63 39.03 -26.08
CA ILE A 39 -16.91 37.79 -26.31
C ILE A 39 -16.18 37.52 -24.98
N LYS A 40 -16.74 36.64 -24.14
CA LYS A 40 -16.00 36.08 -23.01
C LYS A 40 -14.70 35.50 -23.58
N SER A 41 -13.57 36.14 -23.28
CA SER A 41 -12.26 35.69 -23.72
C SER A 41 -12.01 34.28 -23.15
N THR A 42 -12.02 33.25 -23.98
CA THR A 42 -11.63 31.89 -23.59
C THR A 42 -10.12 31.85 -23.38
N VAL A 43 -9.65 31.31 -22.25
CA VAL A 43 -8.21 31.19 -21.95
C VAL A 43 -7.77 29.77 -21.64
N LEU A 44 -8.71 28.85 -21.44
CA LEU A 44 -8.44 27.43 -21.27
C LEU A 44 -9.41 26.60 -22.10
N THR A 45 -8.85 25.63 -22.83
CA THR A 45 -9.61 24.67 -23.62
C THR A 45 -9.25 23.25 -23.17
N VAL A 46 -10.27 22.44 -22.86
CA VAL A 46 -10.13 21.00 -22.60
C VAL A 46 -10.72 20.21 -23.77
N HIS A 47 -9.87 19.47 -24.47
CA HIS A 47 -10.22 18.65 -25.62
C HIS A 47 -10.70 17.25 -25.17
N LEU A 48 -11.77 16.77 -25.78
CA LEU A 48 -12.40 15.48 -25.52
C LEU A 48 -12.27 14.57 -26.76
N TYR A 49 -11.88 13.31 -26.57
CA TYR A 49 -11.80 12.35 -27.69
C TYR A 49 -13.16 11.78 -28.09
N HIS A 50 -14.08 11.68 -27.12
CA HIS A 50 -15.43 11.20 -27.33
C HIS A 50 -16.37 11.92 -26.37
N ARG A 51 -17.53 12.39 -26.85
CA ARG A 51 -18.56 13.03 -26.04
C ARG A 51 -19.74 12.08 -25.84
N GLY A 52 -20.41 12.20 -24.69
CA GLY A 52 -21.58 11.41 -24.33
C GLY A 52 -22.78 11.65 -25.26
N LYS A 53 -23.76 10.73 -25.24
CA LYS A 53 -25.00 10.89 -26.04
C LYS A 53 -25.98 11.77 -25.27
N THR A 54 -25.97 13.08 -25.51
CA THR A 54 -27.02 13.94 -24.94
C THR A 54 -28.40 13.54 -25.48
N ARG A 55 -29.36 13.39 -24.57
CA ARG A 55 -30.79 13.39 -24.95
C ARG A 55 -31.10 14.75 -25.56
N GLU A 56 -31.66 14.70 -26.77
CA GLU A 56 -32.18 15.80 -27.59
C GLU A 56 -31.18 16.50 -28.53
N GLY A 57 -31.53 16.42 -29.82
CA GLY A 57 -30.76 16.78 -31.01
C GLY A 57 -30.08 18.15 -31.01
N ALA A 58 -28.77 18.13 -31.24
CA ALA A 58 -28.04 19.19 -31.92
C ALA A 58 -26.77 18.57 -32.54
N ASP A 59 -26.78 18.41 -33.87
CA ASP A 59 -25.80 17.64 -34.66
C ASP A 59 -24.44 18.35 -34.88
N HIS A 60 -24.12 19.41 -34.13
CA HIS A 60 -22.87 20.17 -34.26
C HIS A 60 -22.39 20.73 -32.90
N LEU A 61 -22.14 19.87 -31.91
CA LEU A 61 -21.50 20.28 -30.65
C LEU A 61 -19.99 19.97 -30.69
N GLU A 62 -19.15 20.99 -30.56
CA GLU A 62 -17.69 20.85 -30.55
C GLU A 62 -17.18 19.91 -29.43
N ASN A 63 -16.13 19.14 -29.72
CA ASN A 63 -15.47 18.19 -28.79
C ASN A 63 -14.53 18.92 -27.79
N THR A 64 -14.92 20.11 -27.36
CA THR A 64 -14.10 21.02 -26.55
C THR A 64 -14.94 21.63 -25.44
N LEU A 65 -14.32 21.82 -24.27
CA LEU A 65 -14.86 22.59 -23.16
C LEU A 65 -13.98 23.84 -23.00
N THR A 66 -14.61 25.01 -22.90
CA THR A 66 -13.91 26.29 -22.81
C THR A 66 -14.18 26.95 -21.47
N PHE A 67 -13.13 27.53 -20.89
CA PHE A 67 -13.17 28.15 -19.57
C PHE A 67 -12.65 29.60 -19.64
N PRO A 68 -13.32 30.55 -18.98
CA PRO A 68 -12.86 31.94 -18.88
C PRO A 68 -11.66 32.07 -17.91
N PRO A 69 -11.04 33.26 -17.81
CA PRO A 69 -10.01 33.54 -16.80
C PRO A 69 -10.48 33.24 -15.39
N GLY A 70 -9.59 32.68 -14.58
CA GLY A 70 -9.91 32.22 -13.23
C GLY A 70 -8.87 31.25 -12.67
N GLU A 71 -9.15 30.74 -11.48
CA GLU A 71 -8.40 29.65 -10.87
C GLU A 71 -9.18 28.35 -11.00
N TYR A 72 -8.54 27.30 -11.52
CA TYR A 72 -9.17 25.99 -11.73
C TYR A 72 -8.30 24.88 -11.18
N VAL A 73 -8.92 23.93 -10.48
CA VAL A 73 -8.24 22.72 -10.02
C VAL A 73 -8.34 21.63 -11.07
N ALA A 74 -7.24 20.92 -11.36
CA ALA A 74 -7.19 19.86 -12.36
C ALA A 74 -8.26 18.77 -12.15
N GLU A 75 -8.50 18.35 -10.90
CA GLU A 75 -9.56 17.37 -10.58
C GLU A 75 -10.96 17.88 -10.94
N GLU A 76 -11.26 19.17 -10.74
CA GLU A 76 -12.57 19.77 -11.06
C GLU A 76 -12.80 19.85 -12.57
N LEU A 77 -11.76 20.22 -13.32
CA LEU A 77 -11.77 20.19 -14.78
C LEU A 77 -11.95 18.77 -15.30
N CYS A 78 -11.24 17.79 -14.74
CA CYS A 78 -11.43 16.36 -15.03
C CYS A 78 -12.87 15.91 -14.78
N ILE A 79 -13.48 16.27 -13.65
CA ILE A 79 -14.87 15.90 -13.33
C ILE A 79 -15.85 16.53 -14.31
N THR A 80 -15.66 17.81 -14.65
CA THR A 80 -16.50 18.51 -15.63
C THR A 80 -16.41 17.86 -17.00
N ALA A 81 -15.21 17.51 -17.43
CA ALA A 81 -14.96 16.80 -18.67
C ALA A 81 -15.55 15.38 -18.65
N ALA A 82 -15.39 14.64 -17.55
CA ALA A 82 -15.95 13.30 -17.37
C ALA A 82 -17.49 13.31 -17.43
N LYS A 83 -18.15 14.30 -16.80
CA LYS A 83 -19.60 14.52 -16.90
C LYS A 83 -20.05 14.72 -18.35
N ALA A 84 -19.31 15.52 -19.14
CA ALA A 84 -19.63 15.76 -20.55
C ALA A 84 -19.46 14.50 -21.44
N CYS A 85 -18.72 13.50 -20.94
CA CYS A 85 -18.45 12.24 -21.62
C CYS A 85 -19.30 11.06 -21.09
N ASP A 86 -20.31 11.31 -20.25
CA ASP A 86 -21.11 10.28 -19.57
C ASP A 86 -20.28 9.28 -18.73
N ILE A 87 -19.08 9.68 -18.28
CA ILE A 87 -18.22 8.85 -17.43
C ILE A 87 -18.72 8.94 -15.99
N THR A 88 -18.97 7.79 -15.36
CA THR A 88 -19.46 7.74 -13.98
C THR A 88 -18.34 7.97 -12.96
N PRO A 89 -18.67 8.43 -11.72
CA PRO A 89 -17.68 8.64 -10.66
C PRO A 89 -16.77 7.44 -10.37
N VAL A 90 -17.25 6.20 -10.58
CA VAL A 90 -16.49 4.96 -10.36
C VAL A 90 -15.24 4.88 -11.26
N TYR A 91 -15.31 5.40 -12.48
CA TYR A 91 -14.23 5.29 -13.47
C TYR A 91 -13.46 6.60 -13.68
N CYS A 92 -13.88 7.70 -13.04
CA CYS A 92 -13.27 9.01 -13.20
C CYS A 92 -11.77 9.02 -12.88
N ASN A 93 -11.35 8.21 -11.90
CA ASN A 93 -9.95 8.11 -11.49
C ASN A 93 -9.05 7.36 -12.47
N LEU A 94 -9.59 6.85 -13.59
CA LEU A 94 -8.79 6.34 -14.71
C LEU A 94 -8.27 7.49 -15.62
N PHE A 95 -8.81 8.69 -15.46
CA PHE A 95 -8.52 9.85 -16.30
C PHE A 95 -7.56 10.85 -15.65
N GLY A 96 -6.86 11.61 -16.49
CA GLY A 96 -6.05 12.77 -16.11
C GLY A 96 -6.05 13.84 -17.20
N LEU A 97 -5.46 14.99 -16.88
CA LEU A 97 -5.23 16.07 -17.84
C LEU A 97 -3.77 16.07 -18.30
N MET A 98 -3.59 16.19 -19.61
CA MET A 98 -2.28 16.27 -20.24
C MET A 98 -2.20 17.53 -21.11
N ARG A 99 -1.09 18.26 -21.06
CA ARG A 99 -0.78 19.30 -22.04
C ARG A 99 -0.08 18.65 -23.24
N GLU A 100 -0.55 18.94 -24.45
CA GLU A 100 -0.04 18.28 -25.65
C GLU A 100 1.34 18.79 -26.08
N SER A 101 1.66 20.07 -25.83
CA SER A 101 2.92 20.67 -26.31
C SER A 101 4.17 20.05 -25.72
N ASP A 102 4.12 19.62 -24.45
CA ASP A 102 5.24 19.06 -23.68
C ASP A 102 4.98 17.63 -23.20
N GLN A 103 3.79 17.05 -23.48
CA GLN A 103 3.36 15.72 -23.03
C GLN A 103 3.38 15.55 -21.50
N VAL A 104 3.21 16.65 -20.76
CA VAL A 104 3.20 16.63 -19.30
C VAL A 104 1.79 16.37 -18.79
N TRP A 105 1.68 15.45 -17.82
CA TRP A 105 0.47 15.22 -17.06
C TRP A 105 0.44 16.08 -15.80
N PHE A 106 -0.72 16.61 -15.47
CA PHE A 106 -0.91 17.40 -14.25
C PHE A 106 -1.39 16.51 -13.10
N PRO A 107 -0.86 16.72 -11.87
CA PRO A 107 -1.43 16.08 -10.71
C PRO A 107 -2.84 16.61 -10.45
N PRO A 108 -3.74 15.83 -9.83
CA PRO A 108 -5.15 16.18 -9.65
C PRO A 108 -5.37 17.44 -8.80
N ASN A 109 -4.43 17.80 -7.94
CA ASN A 109 -4.47 19.02 -7.14
C ASN A 109 -3.80 20.24 -7.82
N HIS A 110 -3.33 20.13 -9.05
CA HIS A 110 -2.74 21.26 -9.76
C HIS A 110 -3.74 22.40 -9.90
N VAL A 111 -3.29 23.63 -9.65
CA VAL A 111 -4.11 24.85 -9.76
C VAL A 111 -3.64 25.64 -10.97
N PHE A 112 -4.48 25.71 -12.00
CA PHE A 112 -4.29 26.59 -13.15
C PHE A 112 -4.73 28.00 -12.76
N LYS A 113 -3.82 28.98 -12.84
CA LYS A 113 -4.12 30.39 -12.62
C LYS A 113 -4.02 31.13 -13.94
N LEU A 114 -5.16 31.48 -14.52
CA LEU A 114 -5.22 31.98 -15.89
C LEU A 114 -5.77 33.39 -15.96
N HIS A 115 -5.00 34.26 -16.60
CA HIS A 115 -5.30 35.65 -16.89
C HIS A 115 -5.80 35.82 -18.34
N HIS A 116 -6.34 36.99 -18.67
CA HIS A 116 -6.92 37.28 -20.00
C HIS A 116 -5.97 37.10 -21.20
N THR A 117 -4.66 37.07 -20.97
CA THR A 117 -3.63 36.88 -22.00
C THR A 117 -3.24 35.43 -22.22
N ASP A 118 -3.66 34.52 -21.34
CA ASP A 118 -3.22 33.14 -21.35
C ASP A 118 -4.03 32.32 -22.35
N ASN A 119 -3.42 31.26 -22.87
CA ASN A 119 -4.07 30.30 -23.76
C ASN A 119 -3.54 28.89 -23.47
N GLU A 120 -4.22 28.19 -22.58
CA GLU A 120 -3.90 26.81 -22.21
C GLU A 120 -4.79 25.82 -22.97
N SER A 121 -4.17 24.75 -23.47
CA SER A 121 -4.84 23.66 -24.19
C SER A 121 -4.49 22.33 -23.55
N LEU A 122 -5.50 21.68 -22.97
CA LEU A 122 -5.39 20.43 -22.23
C LEU A 122 -6.24 19.34 -22.89
N HIS A 123 -5.84 18.09 -22.70
CA HIS A 123 -6.59 16.94 -23.18
C HIS A 123 -7.02 16.09 -21.99
N LEU A 124 -8.33 15.78 -21.91
CA LEU A 124 -8.79 14.72 -21.02
C LEU A 124 -8.38 13.38 -21.63
N ARG A 125 -7.63 12.57 -20.88
CA ARG A 125 -7.12 11.27 -21.36
C ARG A 125 -7.23 10.21 -20.30
N ILE A 126 -7.49 8.97 -20.72
CA ILE A 126 -7.27 7.79 -19.88
C ILE A 126 -5.76 7.66 -19.67
N ARG A 127 -5.35 7.70 -18.42
CA ARG A 127 -3.95 7.62 -17.97
C ARG A 127 -3.66 6.27 -17.34
N TYR A 128 -4.58 5.78 -16.50
CA TYR A 128 -4.41 4.54 -15.75
C TYR A 128 -5.08 3.39 -16.50
N TYR A 129 -4.26 2.41 -16.92
CA TYR A 129 -4.70 1.30 -17.78
C TYR A 129 -4.19 -0.04 -17.25
N PHE A 130 -5.00 -1.09 -17.40
CA PHE A 130 -4.67 -2.46 -16.99
C PHE A 130 -4.80 -3.43 -18.16
N PRO A 131 -3.70 -3.88 -18.77
CA PRO A 131 -3.75 -4.84 -19.87
C PRO A 131 -4.48 -6.13 -19.52
N GLY A 132 -5.13 -6.75 -20.51
CA GLY A 132 -5.90 -8.00 -20.32
C GLY A 132 -7.23 -7.84 -19.56
N TRP A 133 -7.74 -6.63 -19.37
CA TRP A 133 -9.01 -6.35 -18.68
C TRP A 133 -10.26 -6.98 -19.35
N TYR A 134 -10.13 -7.38 -20.61
CA TYR A 134 -11.18 -8.01 -21.42
C TYR A 134 -11.15 -9.56 -21.37
N ASN A 135 -10.12 -10.17 -20.77
CA ASN A 135 -9.96 -11.62 -20.73
C ASN A 135 -10.71 -12.25 -19.55
N GLY A 136 -11.45 -13.33 -19.80
CA GLY A 136 -12.07 -14.16 -18.76
C GLY A 136 -11.25 -15.37 -18.32
N SER A 137 -10.01 -15.54 -18.83
CA SER A 137 -9.14 -16.68 -18.53
C SER A 137 -8.18 -16.41 -17.37
N ASN A 138 -7.80 -17.47 -16.65
CA ASN A 138 -7.03 -17.38 -15.39
C ASN A 138 -5.57 -16.90 -15.54
N SER A 139 -4.97 -16.88 -16.73
CA SER A 139 -3.53 -16.59 -16.87
C SER A 139 -3.18 -15.10 -16.93
N PHE A 140 -4.08 -14.22 -17.39
CA PHE A 140 -3.83 -12.78 -17.48
C PHE A 140 -5.15 -11.99 -17.57
N CYS A 141 -5.78 -11.71 -16.42
CA CYS A 141 -6.95 -10.85 -16.35
C CYS A 141 -6.83 -9.77 -15.27
N ALA A 142 -7.43 -8.61 -15.55
CA ALA A 142 -7.61 -7.52 -14.61
C ALA A 142 -9.12 -7.27 -14.45
N HIS A 143 -9.60 -7.20 -13.22
CA HIS A 143 -11.02 -6.99 -12.93
C HIS A 143 -11.18 -6.23 -11.61
N ARG A 144 -12.32 -5.56 -11.43
CA ARG A 144 -12.65 -4.91 -10.16
C ARG A 144 -13.24 -5.92 -9.18
N TYR A 145 -12.94 -5.78 -7.89
CA TYR A 145 -13.43 -6.70 -6.88
C TYR A 145 -14.96 -6.75 -6.83
N GLY A 146 -15.49 -7.97 -6.68
CA GLY A 146 -16.88 -8.25 -6.30
C GLY A 146 -16.97 -8.76 -4.86
N LEU A 147 -18.19 -8.86 -4.30
CA LEU A 147 -18.39 -9.40 -2.94
C LEU A 147 -18.03 -10.89 -2.81
N SER A 148 -18.19 -11.65 -3.89
CA SER A 148 -17.89 -13.08 -3.94
C SER A 148 -17.20 -13.42 -5.25
N LYS A 149 -16.44 -14.52 -5.26
CA LYS A 149 -15.83 -15.06 -6.48
C LYS A 149 -16.92 -15.33 -7.53
N GLY A 150 -16.74 -14.84 -8.75
CA GLY A 150 -17.74 -14.88 -9.84
C GLY A 150 -18.65 -13.64 -9.94
N MET A 151 -18.52 -12.66 -9.03
CA MET A 151 -19.21 -11.35 -9.10
C MET A 151 -18.22 -10.23 -9.48
N GLU A 152 -17.12 -10.57 -10.14
CA GLU A 152 -16.13 -9.58 -10.58
C GLU A 152 -16.77 -8.58 -11.56
N THR A 153 -16.41 -7.30 -11.44
CA THR A 153 -16.91 -6.25 -12.35
C THR A 153 -15.83 -5.83 -13.34
N PRO A 154 -16.20 -5.43 -14.57
CA PRO A 154 -15.21 -5.02 -15.55
C PRO A 154 -14.48 -3.75 -15.10
N VAL A 155 -13.20 -3.64 -15.46
CA VAL A 155 -12.36 -2.47 -15.13
C VAL A 155 -12.94 -1.18 -15.71
N MET A 156 -13.57 -1.28 -16.89
CA MET A 156 -14.13 -0.19 -17.69
C MET A 156 -15.58 -0.49 -18.07
N ASP A 157 -16.40 0.55 -18.17
CA ASP A 157 -17.74 0.48 -18.76
C ASP A 157 -17.72 0.86 -20.26
N ASP A 158 -18.89 0.79 -20.91
CA ASP A 158 -19.03 1.08 -22.34
C ASP A 158 -18.61 2.51 -22.71
N CYS A 159 -18.89 3.49 -21.85
CA CYS A 159 -18.51 4.90 -22.08
C CYS A 159 -16.99 5.06 -22.06
N VAL A 160 -16.32 4.45 -21.08
CA VAL A 160 -14.85 4.46 -20.97
C VAL A 160 -14.21 3.72 -22.15
N ILE A 161 -14.76 2.59 -22.58
CA ILE A 161 -14.28 1.85 -23.77
C ILE A 161 -14.40 2.69 -25.04
N ALA A 162 -15.53 3.39 -25.21
CA ALA A 162 -15.73 4.28 -26.36
C ALA A 162 -14.73 5.45 -26.37
N TYR A 163 -14.44 6.03 -25.19
CA TYR A 163 -13.43 7.07 -25.04
C TYR A 163 -12.02 6.55 -25.32
N LEU A 164 -11.66 5.39 -24.75
CA LEU A 164 -10.36 4.75 -24.96
C LEU A 164 -10.12 4.45 -26.45
N PHE A 165 -11.12 3.91 -27.14
CA PHE A 165 -11.05 3.66 -28.57
C PHE A 165 -10.75 4.95 -29.34
N ALA A 166 -11.47 6.04 -29.06
CA ALA A 166 -11.26 7.31 -29.74
C ALA A 166 -9.87 7.90 -29.47
N GLN A 167 -9.39 7.82 -28.22
CA GLN A 167 -8.07 8.25 -27.81
C GLN A 167 -6.97 7.46 -28.52
N TRP A 168 -6.95 6.13 -28.38
CA TRP A 168 -5.91 5.29 -28.96
C TRP A 168 -5.91 5.31 -30.49
N ARG A 169 -7.10 5.35 -31.11
CA ARG A 169 -7.22 5.55 -32.55
C ARG A 169 -6.60 6.88 -32.98
N SER A 170 -6.86 7.96 -32.25
CA SER A 170 -6.25 9.25 -32.54
C SER A 170 -4.73 9.18 -32.45
N ASP A 171 -4.19 8.62 -31.36
CA ASP A 171 -2.75 8.51 -31.12
C ASP A 171 -2.05 7.65 -32.19
N PHE A 172 -2.68 6.54 -32.57
CA PHE A 172 -2.25 5.64 -33.64
C PHE A 172 -2.21 6.38 -34.99
N LEU A 173 -3.30 7.02 -35.40
CA LEU A 173 -3.39 7.67 -36.72
C LEU A 173 -2.50 8.91 -36.82
N SER A 174 -2.40 9.72 -35.76
CA SER A 174 -1.54 10.91 -35.76
C SER A 174 -0.04 10.57 -35.75
N GLY A 175 0.32 9.33 -35.38
CA GLY A 175 1.70 8.90 -35.21
C GLY A 175 2.35 9.43 -33.93
N ARG A 176 1.54 9.66 -32.87
CA ARG A 176 2.07 10.04 -31.55
C ARG A 176 2.87 8.88 -30.93
N ILE A 177 2.37 7.67 -31.12
CA ILE A 177 3.07 6.45 -30.74
C ILE A 177 3.74 5.89 -32.01
N GLN A 178 5.06 5.72 -31.97
CA GLN A 178 5.81 5.20 -33.10
C GLN A 178 5.52 3.70 -33.28
N ILE A 179 5.07 3.32 -34.47
CA ILE A 179 4.80 1.94 -34.84
C ILE A 179 6.01 1.39 -35.62
N PRO A 180 6.54 0.19 -35.28
CA PRO A 180 7.61 -0.43 -36.03
C PRO A 180 7.18 -0.69 -37.48
N VAL A 181 8.10 -0.47 -38.41
CA VAL A 181 7.84 -0.64 -39.85
C VAL A 181 8.28 -2.02 -40.31
N SER A 182 7.74 -3.07 -39.67
CA SER A 182 7.94 -4.47 -40.06
C SER A 182 6.80 -4.97 -40.95
N HIS A 183 7.02 -6.07 -41.67
CA HIS A 183 5.97 -6.69 -42.47
C HIS A 183 4.78 -7.15 -41.61
N GLU A 184 5.04 -7.72 -40.44
CA GLU A 184 4.00 -8.14 -39.48
C GLU A 184 3.18 -6.93 -38.98
N ALA A 185 3.85 -5.84 -38.58
CA ALA A 185 3.17 -4.62 -38.16
C ALA A 185 2.34 -3.99 -39.29
N GLN A 186 2.80 -4.09 -40.55
CA GLN A 186 2.01 -3.65 -41.71
C GLN A 186 0.73 -4.46 -41.87
N GLU A 187 0.77 -5.78 -41.70
CA GLU A 187 -0.42 -6.64 -41.79
C GLU A 187 -1.42 -6.36 -40.66
N GLU A 188 -0.93 -6.21 -39.42
CA GLU A 188 -1.76 -5.81 -38.28
C GLU A 188 -2.40 -4.44 -38.50
N CYS A 189 -1.64 -3.44 -38.96
CA CYS A 189 -2.19 -2.11 -39.27
C CYS A 189 -3.27 -2.16 -40.35
N LEU A 190 -3.12 -3.01 -41.37
CA LEU A 190 -4.15 -3.21 -42.39
C LEU A 190 -5.39 -3.90 -41.82
N GLY A 191 -5.23 -4.89 -40.93
CA GLY A 191 -6.34 -5.51 -40.20
C GLY A 191 -7.11 -4.49 -39.35
N MET A 192 -6.39 -3.59 -38.70
CA MET A 192 -6.95 -2.49 -37.91
C MET A 192 -7.74 -1.49 -38.76
N ALA A 193 -7.24 -1.15 -39.94
CA ALA A 193 -7.98 -0.32 -40.89
C ALA A 193 -9.26 -1.01 -41.40
N VAL A 194 -9.30 -2.34 -41.51
CA VAL A 194 -10.53 -3.09 -41.82
C VAL A 194 -11.54 -2.96 -40.68
N LEU A 195 -11.12 -3.18 -39.42
CA LEU A 195 -12.00 -3.05 -38.24
C LEU A 195 -12.60 -1.65 -38.14
N ASP A 196 -11.78 -0.61 -38.35
CA ASP A 196 -12.22 0.79 -38.27
C ASP A 196 -13.17 1.17 -39.42
N MET A 197 -12.94 0.64 -40.62
CA MET A 197 -13.84 0.84 -41.76
C MET A 197 -15.18 0.13 -41.56
N MET A 198 -15.18 -1.08 -41.02
CA MET A 198 -16.40 -1.79 -40.63
C MET A 198 -17.16 -1.07 -39.52
N ARG A 199 -16.45 -0.47 -38.56
CA ARG A 199 -17.05 0.36 -37.51
C ARG A 199 -17.76 1.56 -38.12
N LEU A 200 -17.08 2.33 -38.98
CA LEU A 200 -17.67 3.49 -39.65
C LEU A 200 -18.94 3.12 -40.42
N ALA A 201 -18.92 1.98 -41.11
CA ALA A 201 -20.06 1.46 -41.83
C ALA A 201 -21.25 1.19 -40.89
N LYS A 202 -21.01 0.51 -39.76
CA LYS A 202 -22.04 0.20 -38.76
C LYS A 202 -22.56 1.42 -38.01
N GLU A 203 -21.71 2.40 -37.70
CA GLU A 203 -22.14 3.64 -37.03
C GLU A 203 -22.93 4.57 -37.96
N SER A 204 -22.66 4.53 -39.27
CA SER A 204 -23.36 5.33 -40.29
C SER A 204 -24.53 4.59 -40.96
N ASP A 205 -24.80 3.34 -40.54
CA ASP A 205 -25.77 2.43 -41.18
C ASP A 205 -25.60 2.25 -42.70
N LEU A 206 -24.33 2.15 -43.15
CA LEU A 206 -23.92 1.95 -44.54
C LEU A 206 -23.25 0.58 -44.74
N LEU A 207 -23.11 0.13 -45.99
CA LEU A 207 -22.30 -1.05 -46.29
C LEU A 207 -20.81 -0.72 -46.23
N PRO A 208 -19.93 -1.64 -45.75
CA PRO A 208 -18.49 -1.41 -45.69
C PRO A 208 -17.85 -1.04 -47.04
N VAL A 209 -18.42 -1.55 -48.13
CA VAL A 209 -17.97 -1.25 -49.50
C VAL A 209 -18.22 0.21 -49.87
N ASP A 210 -19.30 0.82 -49.38
CA ASP A 210 -19.64 2.22 -49.64
C ASP A 210 -18.65 3.16 -48.93
N ILE A 211 -18.32 2.84 -47.67
CA ILE A 211 -17.27 3.55 -46.93
C ILE A 211 -15.92 3.43 -47.64
N TYR A 212 -15.55 2.24 -48.13
CA TYR A 212 -14.31 2.03 -48.88
C TYR A 212 -14.22 2.86 -50.17
N ASN A 213 -15.35 3.06 -50.86
CA ASN A 213 -15.38 3.85 -52.08
C ASN A 213 -15.23 5.35 -51.80
N ASN A 214 -15.75 5.82 -50.67
CA ASN A 214 -15.72 7.23 -50.27
C ASN A 214 -14.48 7.61 -49.45
N THR A 215 -13.88 6.67 -48.73
CA THR A 215 -12.75 6.89 -47.82
C THR A 215 -11.57 5.98 -48.16
N SER A 216 -10.39 6.57 -48.39
CA SER A 216 -9.17 5.79 -48.64
C SER A 216 -8.75 5.00 -47.41
N TYR A 217 -8.52 3.69 -47.54
CA TYR A 217 -8.01 2.85 -46.44
C TYR A 217 -6.72 3.40 -45.81
N LYS A 218 -5.89 4.13 -46.59
CA LYS A 218 -4.66 4.74 -46.08
C LYS A 218 -4.91 5.79 -44.99
N SER A 219 -6.05 6.47 -45.01
CA SER A 219 -6.41 7.46 -43.98
C SER A 219 -6.66 6.82 -42.60
N LEU A 220 -6.86 5.50 -42.57
CA LEU A 220 -7.07 4.70 -41.37
C LEU A 220 -5.78 3.97 -40.92
N LEU A 221 -4.64 4.35 -41.51
CA LEU A 221 -3.31 3.82 -41.17
C LEU A 221 -2.46 4.91 -40.47
N PRO A 222 -1.47 4.53 -39.65
CA PRO A 222 -0.56 5.47 -39.02
C PRO A 222 0.34 6.14 -40.07
N ARG A 223 0.74 7.40 -39.84
CA ARG A 223 1.51 8.21 -40.83
C ARG A 223 2.78 7.51 -41.33
N CYS A 224 3.51 6.83 -40.46
CA CYS A 224 4.71 6.05 -40.84
C CYS A 224 4.37 4.96 -41.87
N MET A 225 3.28 4.23 -41.66
CA MET A 225 2.84 3.15 -42.54
C MET A 225 2.24 3.68 -43.85
N GLN A 226 1.57 4.84 -43.82
CA GLN A 226 1.14 5.53 -45.04
C GLN A 226 2.34 5.86 -45.93
N SER A 227 3.39 6.44 -45.36
CA SER A 227 4.64 6.76 -46.06
C SER A 227 5.34 5.51 -46.57
N HIS A 228 5.39 4.44 -45.77
CA HIS A 228 5.98 3.16 -46.16
C HIS A 228 5.22 2.50 -47.33
N ILE A 229 3.89 2.46 -47.29
CA ILE A 229 3.10 1.93 -48.41
C ILE A 229 3.28 2.78 -49.66
N GLN A 230 3.49 4.10 -49.50
CA GLN A 230 3.68 5.01 -50.61
C GLN A 230 5.05 4.85 -51.30
N SER A 231 6.07 4.36 -50.59
CA SER A 231 7.40 4.08 -51.15
C SER A 231 7.43 2.83 -52.04
N TYR A 232 6.46 1.93 -51.90
CA TYR A 232 6.35 0.74 -52.77
C TYR A 232 6.06 1.09 -54.24
N ASN A 233 6.52 0.20 -55.13
CA ASN A 233 6.19 0.28 -56.55
C ASN A 233 4.67 0.20 -56.82
N LEU A 234 4.24 0.65 -58.01
CA LEU A 234 2.83 0.75 -58.38
C LEU A 234 2.08 -0.60 -58.32
N LEU A 235 2.74 -1.69 -58.72
CA LEU A 235 2.13 -3.02 -58.75
C LEU A 235 1.85 -3.54 -57.33
N THR A 236 2.81 -3.39 -56.42
CA THR A 236 2.65 -3.76 -55.01
C THR A 236 1.52 -2.95 -54.36
N ARG A 237 1.46 -1.63 -54.60
CA ARG A 237 0.37 -0.78 -54.09
C ARG A 237 -1.01 -1.21 -54.61
N LYS A 238 -1.12 -1.58 -55.90
CA LYS A 238 -2.36 -2.13 -56.47
C LYS A 238 -2.74 -3.48 -55.85
N ARG A 239 -1.76 -4.37 -55.60
CA ARG A 239 -1.99 -5.67 -54.93
C ARG A 239 -2.51 -5.50 -53.51
N ILE A 240 -1.93 -4.60 -52.72
CA ILE A 240 -2.39 -4.29 -51.36
C ILE A 240 -3.84 -3.79 -51.40
N ARG A 241 -4.14 -2.80 -52.26
CA ARG A 241 -5.50 -2.27 -52.42
C ARG A 241 -6.52 -3.34 -52.83
N TYR A 242 -6.15 -4.22 -53.76
CA TYR A 242 -7.00 -5.32 -54.20
C TYR A 242 -7.30 -6.31 -53.06
N ARG A 243 -6.26 -6.74 -52.32
CA ARG A 243 -6.43 -7.63 -51.15
C ARG A 243 -7.30 -6.98 -50.08
N PHE A 244 -7.06 -5.71 -49.75
CA PHE A 244 -7.85 -4.96 -48.78
C PHE A 244 -9.34 -4.93 -49.15
N LYS A 245 -9.67 -4.61 -50.42
CA LYS A 245 -11.05 -4.63 -50.91
C LYS A 245 -11.69 -6.01 -50.78
N LYS A 246 -10.95 -7.08 -51.11
CA LYS A 246 -11.44 -8.46 -50.99
C LYS A 246 -11.77 -8.82 -49.54
N PHE A 247 -10.93 -8.41 -48.58
CA PHE A 247 -11.21 -8.60 -47.15
C PHE A 247 -12.46 -7.85 -46.71
N ILE A 248 -12.62 -6.57 -47.08
CA ILE A 248 -13.83 -5.81 -46.77
C ILE A 248 -15.09 -6.50 -47.30
N GLN A 249 -15.06 -7.02 -48.53
CA GLN A 249 -16.18 -7.75 -49.11
C GLN A 249 -16.52 -9.02 -48.33
N GLN A 250 -15.51 -9.83 -47.98
CA GLN A 250 -15.69 -11.07 -47.21
C GLN A 250 -16.27 -10.82 -45.82
N PHE A 251 -15.88 -9.74 -45.15
CA PHE A 251 -16.33 -9.42 -43.80
C PHE A 251 -17.65 -8.64 -43.74
N SER A 252 -18.23 -8.26 -44.89
CA SER A 252 -19.53 -7.56 -44.95
C SER A 252 -20.67 -8.36 -44.30
N GLU A 253 -20.58 -9.68 -44.30
CA GLU A 253 -21.57 -10.60 -43.74
C GLU A 253 -21.37 -10.88 -42.24
N CYS A 254 -20.32 -10.32 -41.63
CA CYS A 254 -20.00 -10.55 -40.22
C CYS A 254 -21.01 -9.84 -39.29
N LYS A 255 -21.58 -10.59 -38.34
CA LYS A 255 -22.57 -10.11 -37.35
C LYS A 255 -21.93 -9.38 -36.15
N ALA A 256 -20.80 -8.71 -36.33
CA ALA A 256 -20.14 -7.97 -35.26
C ALA A 256 -20.87 -6.65 -34.93
N THR A 257 -21.01 -6.34 -33.64
CA THR A 257 -21.52 -5.05 -33.17
C THR A 257 -20.42 -3.98 -33.21
N VAL A 258 -20.80 -2.70 -33.16
CA VAL A 258 -19.84 -1.57 -33.05
C VAL A 258 -18.93 -1.74 -31.83
N CYS A 259 -19.49 -2.18 -30.69
CA CYS A 259 -18.73 -2.43 -29.47
C CYS A 259 -17.68 -3.53 -29.69
N ASN A 260 -18.05 -4.65 -30.33
CA ASN A 260 -17.09 -5.73 -30.62
C ASN A 260 -15.96 -5.28 -31.54
N LEU A 261 -16.26 -4.42 -32.54
CA LEU A 261 -15.26 -3.88 -33.45
C LEU A 261 -14.28 -2.94 -32.72
N LYS A 262 -14.78 -2.03 -31.88
CA LYS A 262 -13.95 -1.15 -31.04
C LYS A 262 -13.08 -1.95 -30.07
N LEU A 263 -13.67 -2.94 -29.40
CA LEU A 263 -12.96 -3.83 -28.48
C LEU A 263 -11.86 -4.61 -29.20
N LYS A 264 -12.16 -5.24 -30.34
CA LYS A 264 -11.15 -5.99 -31.10
C LYS A 264 -10.01 -5.10 -31.58
N TYR A 265 -10.33 -3.86 -31.97
CA TYR A 265 -9.32 -2.85 -32.32
C TYR A 265 -8.40 -2.55 -31.13
N LEU A 266 -8.95 -2.28 -29.95
CA LEU A 266 -8.17 -2.04 -28.73
C LEU A 266 -7.27 -3.22 -28.36
N ILE A 267 -7.80 -4.44 -28.39
CA ILE A 267 -7.05 -5.68 -28.13
C ILE A 267 -5.85 -5.80 -29.09
N SER A 268 -6.08 -5.53 -30.38
CA SER A 268 -5.01 -5.58 -31.38
C SER A 268 -3.95 -4.49 -31.17
N LEU A 269 -4.31 -3.27 -30.73
CA LEU A 269 -3.32 -2.25 -30.36
C LEU A 269 -2.51 -2.64 -29.12
N GLU A 270 -3.17 -3.17 -28.09
CA GLU A 270 -2.51 -3.60 -26.85
C GLU A 270 -1.43 -4.66 -27.15
N MET A 271 -1.76 -5.63 -28.01
CA MET A 271 -0.84 -6.70 -28.41
C MET A 271 0.29 -6.21 -29.32
N LEU A 272 0.08 -5.11 -30.06
CA LEU A 272 1.08 -4.58 -30.99
C LEU A 272 2.20 -3.87 -30.24
N LEU A 273 1.88 -3.00 -29.27
CA LEU A 273 2.86 -2.14 -28.59
C LEU A 273 2.49 -1.82 -27.13
N PRO A 274 3.37 -2.15 -26.17
CA PRO A 274 3.20 -1.76 -24.78
C PRO A 274 3.16 -0.23 -24.53
N SER A 275 3.73 0.58 -25.43
CA SER A 275 3.82 2.04 -25.31
C SER A 275 2.45 2.75 -25.25
N PHE A 276 1.35 2.08 -25.56
CA PHE A 276 -0.01 2.63 -25.41
C PHE A 276 -0.46 2.75 -23.95
N TYR A 277 0.18 2.03 -23.03
CA TYR A 277 -0.23 1.95 -21.62
C TYR A 277 0.92 2.01 -20.62
N SER A 278 2.14 2.33 -21.06
CA SER A 278 3.30 2.54 -20.21
C SER A 278 3.82 3.97 -20.33
N GLU A 279 4.12 4.62 -19.22
CA GLU A 279 4.83 5.91 -19.19
C GLU A 279 6.30 5.68 -18.87
N HIS A 280 7.18 6.41 -19.56
CA HIS A 280 8.64 6.30 -19.46
C HIS A 280 9.22 7.63 -18.99
N PHE A 281 10.09 7.59 -17.99
CA PHE A 281 10.72 8.77 -17.39
C PHE A 281 12.24 8.61 -17.44
N GLN A 282 12.92 9.54 -18.11
CA GLN A 282 14.38 9.62 -18.08
C GLN A 282 14.82 10.42 -16.85
N VAL A 283 15.60 9.78 -15.99
CA VAL A 283 16.03 10.31 -14.69
C VAL A 283 17.49 9.95 -14.42
N THR A 284 18.10 10.63 -13.46
CA THR A 284 19.43 10.29 -12.97
C THR A 284 19.33 9.58 -11.61
N ASP A 285 20.08 8.51 -11.44
CA ASP A 285 20.21 7.84 -10.13
C ASP A 285 21.30 8.51 -9.27
N LEU A 286 21.46 8.03 -8.02
CA LEU A 286 22.45 8.56 -7.08
C LEU A 286 23.91 8.45 -7.56
N SER A 287 24.19 7.54 -8.51
CA SER A 287 25.50 7.39 -9.13
C SER A 287 25.69 8.32 -10.33
N SER A 288 24.75 9.24 -10.56
CA SER A 288 24.70 10.15 -11.72
C SER A 288 24.62 9.39 -13.05
N GLN A 289 24.08 8.17 -13.04
CA GLN A 289 23.82 7.40 -14.26
C GLN A 289 22.39 7.67 -14.75
N GLU A 290 22.23 7.80 -16.07
CA GLU A 290 20.91 7.86 -16.68
C GLU A 290 20.20 6.51 -16.55
N VAL A 291 18.98 6.57 -16.05
CA VAL A 291 18.09 5.42 -15.84
C VAL A 291 16.73 5.76 -16.43
N THR A 292 16.14 4.81 -17.14
CA THR A 292 14.75 4.92 -17.59
C THR A 292 13.84 4.20 -16.61
N ILE A 293 12.91 4.94 -16.00
CA ILE A 293 11.85 4.37 -15.18
C ILE A 293 10.62 4.14 -16.04
N ILE A 294 10.05 2.94 -15.95
CA ILE A 294 8.89 2.52 -16.73
C ILE A 294 7.78 2.17 -15.74
N VAL A 295 6.63 2.80 -15.88
CA VAL A 295 5.48 2.55 -15.00
C VAL A 295 4.33 1.92 -15.80
N ASN A 296 3.81 0.80 -15.29
CA ASN A 296 2.77 0.01 -15.94
C ASN A 296 1.79 -0.56 -14.90
N GLY A 297 0.48 -0.46 -15.17
CA GLY A 297 -0.57 -0.95 -14.27
C GLY A 297 -0.45 -2.42 -13.87
N ASN A 298 0.08 -3.31 -14.72
CA ASN A 298 0.21 -4.75 -14.46
C ASN A 298 1.55 -5.18 -13.85
N LYS A 299 2.64 -4.46 -14.15
CA LYS A 299 4.01 -4.83 -13.73
C LYS A 299 4.58 -3.96 -12.60
N GLY A 300 3.91 -2.86 -12.25
CA GLY A 300 4.40 -1.93 -11.23
C GLY A 300 5.41 -0.93 -11.79
N ILE A 301 6.47 -0.70 -11.02
CA ILE A 301 7.58 0.21 -11.34
C ILE A 301 8.76 -0.63 -11.78
N LEU A 302 9.19 -0.44 -13.03
CA LEU A 302 10.38 -1.07 -13.59
C LEU A 302 11.46 -0.02 -13.82
N TRP A 303 12.70 -0.48 -13.90
CA TRP A 303 13.84 0.35 -14.28
C TRP A 303 14.69 -0.32 -15.36
N ARG A 304 15.41 0.49 -16.11
CA ARG A 304 16.41 0.05 -17.10
C ARG A 304 17.64 0.94 -16.97
N LYS A 305 18.82 0.30 -16.83
CA LYS A 305 20.12 0.98 -16.75
C LYS A 305 20.82 0.91 -18.10
N GLY A 306 21.36 2.04 -18.58
CA GLY A 306 22.11 2.14 -19.85
C GLY A 306 21.33 2.71 -21.04
N THR A 307 22.03 2.98 -22.15
CA THR A 307 21.49 3.61 -23.36
C THR A 307 20.55 2.66 -24.13
N GLU A 308 19.28 3.07 -24.22
CA GLU A 308 18.08 2.62 -24.97
C GLU A 308 17.91 1.19 -25.56
N GLU A 309 18.94 0.40 -25.87
CA GLU A 309 18.77 -0.90 -26.59
C GLU A 309 19.38 -2.17 -25.94
N GLU A 310 20.21 -2.09 -24.88
CA GLU A 310 20.93 -3.28 -24.36
C GLU A 310 20.56 -3.73 -22.92
N GLY A 311 19.80 -2.93 -22.15
CA GLY A 311 19.46 -3.25 -20.76
C GLY A 311 18.18 -4.08 -20.61
N ALA A 312 18.24 -5.18 -19.85
CA ALA A 312 17.04 -5.93 -19.46
C ALA A 312 16.14 -5.08 -18.54
N GLU A 313 14.81 -5.13 -18.76
CA GLU A 313 13.84 -4.51 -17.85
C GLU A 313 13.77 -5.31 -16.55
N GLU A 314 14.05 -4.64 -15.44
CA GLU A 314 13.96 -5.23 -14.11
C GLU A 314 12.82 -4.57 -13.33
N VAL A 315 12.04 -5.39 -12.61
CA VAL A 315 11.00 -4.88 -11.72
C VAL A 315 11.67 -4.35 -10.45
N TYR A 316 11.45 -3.08 -10.15
CA TYR A 316 11.91 -2.48 -8.90
C TYR A 316 10.95 -2.84 -7.74
N CYS A 317 9.65 -2.51 -7.89
CA CYS A 317 8.60 -2.92 -6.95
C CYS A 317 7.20 -2.79 -7.57
N ASP A 318 6.22 -3.47 -6.99
CA ASP A 318 4.79 -3.25 -7.29
C ASP A 318 4.20 -2.12 -6.43
N PHE A 319 3.09 -1.53 -6.87
CA PHE A 319 2.49 -0.36 -6.21
C PHE A 319 2.14 -0.58 -4.72
N PRO A 320 1.52 -1.71 -4.30
CA PRO A 320 1.17 -1.92 -2.88
C PRO A 320 2.38 -1.94 -1.93
N GLU A 321 3.59 -2.21 -2.45
CA GLU A 321 4.83 -2.18 -1.67
C GLU A 321 5.28 -0.77 -1.31
N VAL A 322 4.73 0.27 -1.94
CA VAL A 322 5.09 1.67 -1.68
C VAL A 322 4.36 2.19 -0.44
N ILE A 323 5.10 2.82 0.47
CA ILE A 323 4.59 3.41 1.72
C ILE A 323 4.35 4.90 1.56
N ASP A 324 5.36 5.62 1.07
CA ASP A 324 5.31 7.06 0.82
C ASP A 324 6.24 7.47 -0.32
N ILE A 325 5.96 8.64 -0.87
CA ILE A 325 6.83 9.30 -1.85
C ILE A 325 7.01 10.76 -1.41
N SER A 326 8.25 11.25 -1.43
CA SER A 326 8.58 12.65 -1.15
C SER A 326 9.27 13.31 -2.33
N ILE A 327 9.07 14.61 -2.49
CA ILE A 327 9.70 15.44 -3.53
C ILE A 327 10.54 16.50 -2.82
N LYS A 328 11.81 16.62 -3.20
CA LYS A 328 12.76 17.59 -2.63
C LYS A 328 13.44 18.37 -3.75
N GLN A 329 13.93 19.56 -3.42
CA GLN A 329 14.74 20.36 -4.33
C GLN A 329 16.08 19.65 -4.60
N GLY A 330 16.49 19.54 -5.87
CA GLY A 330 17.80 19.00 -6.25
C GLY A 330 18.98 19.90 -5.86
N SER A 331 20.20 19.37 -5.93
CA SER A 331 21.40 20.04 -5.42
C SER A 331 21.71 21.37 -6.14
N LYS A 332 22.29 22.34 -5.42
CA LYS A 332 22.57 23.73 -5.89
C LYS A 332 23.61 23.84 -7.02
N GLU A 333 24.20 22.75 -7.48
CA GLU A 333 25.13 22.73 -8.63
C GLU A 333 24.41 22.44 -9.97
N GLY A 334 23.14 22.04 -9.94
CA GLY A 334 22.25 21.89 -11.10
C GLY A 334 21.26 23.06 -11.30
N SER A 335 20.49 23.02 -12.38
CA SER A 335 19.43 24.00 -12.65
C SER A 335 18.46 24.10 -11.46
N ALA A 336 17.93 25.29 -11.16
CA ALA A 336 16.96 25.50 -10.08
C ALA A 336 15.65 24.67 -10.19
N GLU A 337 15.49 23.94 -11.30
CA GLU A 337 14.30 23.17 -11.65
C GLU A 337 14.38 21.69 -11.31
N SER A 338 15.58 21.13 -11.01
CA SER A 338 15.69 19.69 -10.70
C SER A 338 15.03 19.32 -9.37
N ARG A 339 14.49 18.10 -9.29
CA ARG A 339 13.80 17.57 -8.12
C ARG A 339 14.24 16.15 -7.82
N ILE A 340 14.53 15.87 -6.56
CA ILE A 340 14.80 14.51 -6.07
C ILE A 340 13.47 13.92 -5.60
N VAL A 341 13.09 12.79 -6.18
CA VAL A 341 11.95 11.98 -5.76
C VAL A 341 12.47 10.78 -5.00
N SER A 342 12.09 10.67 -3.72
CA SER A 342 12.42 9.52 -2.87
C SER A 342 11.17 8.66 -2.66
N LEU A 343 11.21 7.40 -3.09
CA LEU A 343 10.14 6.41 -2.92
C LEU A 343 10.54 5.40 -1.85
N THR A 344 9.74 5.28 -0.80
CA THR A 344 9.98 4.37 0.32
C THR A 344 9.12 3.11 0.20
N ARG A 345 9.74 1.93 0.29
CA ARG A 345 9.07 0.62 0.26
C ARG A 345 8.76 0.09 1.66
N GLN A 346 7.88 -0.90 1.76
CA GLN A 346 7.50 -1.62 2.99
C GLN A 346 8.68 -2.26 3.73
N ASP A 347 9.74 -2.65 3.02
CA ASP A 347 10.98 -3.18 3.60
C ASP A 347 11.95 -2.06 4.05
N ASN A 348 11.50 -0.80 4.00
CA ASN A 348 12.25 0.41 4.31
C ASN A 348 13.47 0.64 3.37
N GLN A 349 13.47 0.03 2.18
CA GLN A 349 14.34 0.44 1.09
C GLN A 349 13.81 1.72 0.45
N ILE A 350 14.73 2.59 0.04
CA ILE A 350 14.41 3.88 -0.59
C ILE A 350 15.03 3.89 -1.99
N LEU A 351 14.22 4.24 -2.99
CA LEU A 351 14.68 4.62 -4.32
C LEU A 351 14.73 6.13 -4.41
N GLU A 352 15.90 6.70 -4.72
CA GLU A 352 16.03 8.11 -5.00
C GLU A 352 16.35 8.34 -6.48
N LEU A 353 15.57 9.22 -7.09
CA LEU A 353 15.64 9.56 -8.52
C LEU A 353 15.67 11.08 -8.66
N GLU A 354 16.61 11.61 -9.44
CA GLU A 354 16.62 13.02 -9.79
C GLU A 354 15.94 13.24 -11.15
N PHE A 355 14.89 14.07 -11.11
CA PHE A 355 14.14 14.54 -12.26
C PHE A 355 14.63 15.91 -12.69
N HIS A 356 14.72 16.13 -13.99
CA HIS A 356 15.15 17.40 -14.59
C HIS A 356 14.21 18.59 -14.30
N SER A 357 12.94 18.33 -14.00
CA SER A 357 11.94 19.36 -13.75
C SER A 357 10.93 18.95 -12.67
N LEU A 358 10.36 19.95 -11.98
CA LEU A 358 9.24 19.75 -11.05
C LEU A 358 8.01 19.16 -11.74
N SER A 359 7.71 19.58 -12.97
CA SER A 359 6.56 19.05 -13.73
C SER A 359 6.71 17.55 -14.04
N GLY A 360 7.92 17.11 -14.39
CA GLY A 360 8.24 15.69 -14.59
C GLY A 360 8.10 14.89 -13.30
N ALA A 361 8.61 15.41 -12.18
CA ALA A 361 8.48 14.79 -10.87
C ALA A 361 7.01 14.66 -10.44
N LEU A 362 6.21 15.73 -10.51
CA LEU A 362 4.79 15.72 -10.15
C LEU A 362 3.98 14.79 -11.06
N SER A 363 4.29 14.74 -12.36
CA SER A 363 3.70 13.81 -13.31
C SER A 363 3.98 12.34 -12.91
N PHE A 364 5.23 12.00 -12.60
CA PHE A 364 5.62 10.67 -12.15
C PHE A 364 4.95 10.28 -10.82
N VAL A 365 5.01 11.15 -9.81
CA VAL A 365 4.46 10.85 -8.48
C VAL A 365 2.94 10.70 -8.54
N SER A 366 2.24 11.52 -9.32
CA SER A 366 0.78 11.37 -9.53
C SER A 366 0.40 10.10 -10.28
N LEU A 367 1.27 9.57 -11.15
CA LEU A 367 1.06 8.28 -11.81
C LEU A 367 1.16 7.12 -10.80
N VAL A 368 2.22 7.09 -9.99
CA VAL A 368 2.42 6.04 -8.99
C VAL A 368 1.31 6.09 -7.93
N ASP A 369 0.97 7.29 -7.45
CA ASP A 369 -0.09 7.52 -6.46
C ASP A 369 -1.49 7.16 -6.99
N GLY A 370 -1.78 7.39 -8.27
CA GLY A 370 -3.04 6.99 -8.88
C GLY A 370 -3.16 5.48 -9.10
N TYR A 371 -2.09 4.81 -9.55
CA TYR A 371 -2.08 3.33 -9.62
C TYR A 371 -2.18 2.71 -8.23
N TYR A 372 -1.50 3.27 -7.23
CA TYR A 372 -1.60 2.85 -5.83
C TYR A 372 -3.06 2.82 -5.36
N ARG A 373 -3.82 3.89 -5.62
CA ARG A 373 -5.25 3.94 -5.30
C ARG A 373 -6.11 2.91 -6.03
N LEU A 374 -5.71 2.53 -7.24
CA LEU A 374 -6.45 1.58 -8.05
C LEU A 374 -6.14 0.13 -7.67
N VAL A 375 -5.01 -0.18 -7.02
CA VAL A 375 -4.62 -1.59 -6.75
C VAL A 375 -4.36 -1.92 -5.28
N ALA A 376 -4.10 -0.92 -4.43
CA ALA A 376 -3.72 -1.12 -3.03
C ALA A 376 -4.79 -0.55 -2.08
N ASP A 377 -5.04 0.75 -2.11
CA ASP A 377 -5.93 1.42 -1.15
C ASP A 377 -6.60 2.66 -1.77
N ALA A 378 -7.89 2.54 -2.06
CA ALA A 378 -8.66 3.57 -2.77
C ALA A 378 -8.89 4.85 -1.96
N HIS A 379 -8.66 4.81 -0.64
CA HIS A 379 -8.93 5.92 0.28
C HIS A 379 -7.64 6.48 0.89
N HIS A 380 -6.50 6.26 0.24
CA HIS A 380 -5.19 6.72 0.68
C HIS A 380 -4.40 7.42 -0.44
N TYR A 381 -3.37 8.17 -0.05
CA TYR A 381 -2.41 8.82 -0.95
C TYR A 381 -0.98 8.65 -0.44
N LEU A 382 -0.02 8.52 -1.36
CA LEU A 382 1.40 8.32 -1.06
C LEU A 382 2.15 9.63 -0.83
N CYS A 383 1.75 10.70 -1.52
CA CYS A 383 2.40 12.01 -1.47
C CYS A 383 1.37 13.14 -1.39
N LYS A 384 1.51 14.02 -0.40
CA LYS A 384 0.57 15.14 -0.16
C LYS A 384 0.59 16.16 -1.31
N GLU A 385 1.74 16.36 -1.95
CA GLU A 385 1.93 17.32 -3.04
C GLU A 385 1.17 16.97 -4.33
N VAL A 386 0.67 15.73 -4.47
CA VAL A 386 -0.15 15.30 -5.62
C VAL A 386 -1.49 14.72 -5.22
N ALA A 387 -1.84 14.77 -3.92
CA ALA A 387 -3.02 14.11 -3.39
C ALA A 387 -4.31 14.76 -3.94
N PRO A 388 -5.27 13.98 -4.50
CA PRO A 388 -6.52 14.52 -5.01
C PRO A 388 -7.31 15.29 -3.94
N PRO A 389 -7.78 16.52 -4.20
CA PRO A 389 -8.50 17.31 -3.21
C PRO A 389 -9.78 16.65 -2.67
N ARG A 390 -10.61 16.03 -3.52
CA ARG A 390 -11.81 15.29 -3.07
C ARG A 390 -11.47 14.08 -2.22
N LEU A 391 -10.32 13.42 -2.46
CA LEU A 391 -9.86 12.33 -1.61
C LEU A 391 -9.53 12.84 -0.20
N LEU A 392 -8.84 13.98 -0.09
CA LEU A 392 -8.52 14.59 1.20
C LEU A 392 -9.79 14.99 1.96
N GLU A 393 -10.78 15.58 1.29
CA GLU A 393 -12.09 15.90 1.86
C GLU A 393 -12.83 14.63 2.37
N CYS A 394 -12.76 13.55 1.59
CA CYS A 394 -13.33 12.26 1.97
C CYS A 394 -12.66 11.66 3.20
N ILE A 395 -11.33 11.68 3.28
CA ILE A 395 -10.57 11.20 4.45
C ILE A 395 -10.98 12.00 5.70
N GLN A 396 -11.04 13.33 5.60
CA GLN A 396 -11.41 14.21 6.72
C GLN A 396 -12.85 14.00 7.21
N SER A 397 -13.75 13.58 6.32
CA SER A 397 -15.16 13.35 6.63
C SER A 397 -15.50 11.86 6.87
N CYS A 398 -14.49 10.98 6.90
CA CYS A 398 -14.66 9.52 6.95
C CYS A 398 -15.61 8.99 5.85
N CYS A 399 -15.63 9.65 4.69
CA CYS A 399 -16.47 9.32 3.56
C CYS A 399 -15.75 8.30 2.65
N HIS A 400 -16.46 7.25 2.26
CA HIS A 400 -15.97 6.36 1.21
C HIS A 400 -16.09 7.05 -0.15
N GLY A 401 -15.20 6.71 -1.08
CA GLY A 401 -15.41 6.94 -2.51
C GLY A 401 -16.68 6.26 -3.07
N PRO A 402 -16.85 6.20 -4.40
CA PRO A 402 -18.06 5.72 -5.06
C PRO A 402 -18.22 4.19 -5.00
N ILE A 403 -18.25 3.62 -3.80
CA ILE A 403 -18.46 2.20 -3.55
C ILE A 403 -19.90 1.82 -3.89
N LEU A 404 -20.08 0.61 -4.43
CA LEU A 404 -21.42 0.08 -4.69
C LEU A 404 -22.18 -0.18 -3.39
N MET A 405 -23.51 -0.15 -3.50
CA MET A 405 -24.42 -0.33 -2.37
C MET A 405 -24.20 -1.67 -1.64
N GLU A 406 -23.84 -2.71 -2.37
CA GLU A 406 -23.60 -4.05 -1.84
C GLU A 406 -22.39 -4.11 -0.89
N PHE A 407 -21.29 -3.41 -1.20
CA PHE A 407 -20.13 -3.28 -0.29
C PHE A 407 -20.48 -2.51 0.97
N THR A 408 -21.35 -1.50 0.82
CA THR A 408 -21.84 -0.70 1.95
C THR A 408 -22.63 -1.56 2.92
N ILE A 409 -23.58 -2.36 2.40
CA ILE A 409 -24.39 -3.28 3.19
C ILE A 409 -23.51 -4.36 3.83
N SER A 410 -22.58 -4.93 3.07
CA SER A 410 -21.62 -5.91 3.58
C SER A 410 -20.83 -5.36 4.76
N LYS A 411 -20.31 -4.15 4.66
CA LYS A 411 -19.52 -3.53 5.73
C LYS A 411 -20.35 -3.24 7.00
N LEU A 412 -21.59 -2.80 6.86
CA LEU A 412 -22.53 -2.66 7.98
C LEU A 412 -22.80 -4.00 8.67
N ARG A 413 -22.95 -5.09 7.90
CA ARG A 413 -23.10 -6.45 8.45
C ARG A 413 -21.88 -6.91 9.25
N HIS A 414 -20.69 -6.74 8.69
CA HIS A 414 -19.44 -7.08 9.37
C HIS A 414 -19.21 -6.24 10.63
N SER A 415 -19.82 -5.05 10.70
CA SER A 415 -19.78 -4.17 11.88
C SER A 415 -20.84 -4.53 12.95
N GLY A 416 -21.56 -5.66 12.80
CA GLY A 416 -22.46 -6.20 13.82
C GLY A 416 -23.91 -5.74 13.72
N ASN A 417 -24.29 -4.97 12.70
CA ASN A 417 -25.65 -4.45 12.49
C ASN A 417 -26.27 -3.67 13.67
N CYS A 418 -25.45 -3.04 14.51
CA CYS A 418 -25.94 -2.24 15.63
C CYS A 418 -26.74 -1.01 15.16
N GLN A 419 -27.83 -0.69 15.86
CA GLN A 419 -28.58 0.55 15.62
C GLN A 419 -27.68 1.79 15.81
N GLY A 420 -27.88 2.77 14.94
CA GLY A 420 -27.11 4.01 14.90
C GLY A 420 -25.77 3.94 14.15
N LEU A 421 -25.35 2.75 13.69
CA LEU A 421 -24.24 2.63 12.74
C LEU A 421 -24.63 3.18 11.37
N TYR A 422 -23.69 3.91 10.76
CA TYR A 422 -23.86 4.43 9.41
C TYR A 422 -22.55 4.47 8.61
N ILE A 423 -22.68 4.51 7.29
CA ILE A 423 -21.60 4.72 6.32
C ILE A 423 -21.93 5.94 5.49
N LEU A 424 -20.96 6.84 5.40
CA LEU A 424 -20.97 7.94 4.43
C LEU A 424 -20.19 7.52 3.18
N ARG A 425 -20.76 7.75 1.99
CA ARG A 425 -20.12 7.40 0.71
C ARG A 425 -20.51 8.34 -0.43
N CYS A 426 -19.62 8.53 -1.40
CA CYS A 426 -19.94 9.18 -2.66
C CYS A 426 -20.96 8.35 -3.47
N SER A 427 -21.77 9.00 -4.29
CA SER A 427 -22.64 8.31 -5.24
C SER A 427 -21.82 7.68 -6.36
N PRO A 428 -22.08 6.40 -6.72
CA PRO A 428 -21.42 5.77 -7.86
C PRO A 428 -21.91 6.27 -9.22
N LYS A 429 -22.93 7.15 -9.26
CA LYS A 429 -23.55 7.63 -10.51
C LYS A 429 -23.48 9.15 -10.70
N GLU A 430 -23.54 9.92 -9.62
CA GLU A 430 -23.71 11.38 -9.66
C GLU A 430 -22.60 12.04 -8.84
N TYR A 431 -21.81 12.93 -9.44
CA TYR A 431 -20.61 13.51 -8.77
C TYR A 431 -20.92 14.45 -7.59
N ASP A 432 -22.11 15.04 -7.55
CA ASP A 432 -22.52 16.03 -6.56
C ASP A 432 -23.50 15.46 -5.55
N LYS A 433 -23.50 14.12 -5.42
CA LYS A 433 -24.39 13.38 -4.54
C LYS A 433 -23.62 12.38 -3.71
N TYR A 434 -24.03 12.24 -2.47
CA TYR A 434 -23.49 11.34 -1.48
C TYR A 434 -24.64 10.57 -0.83
N PHE A 435 -24.32 9.51 -0.12
CA PHE A 435 -25.30 8.71 0.61
C PHE A 435 -24.85 8.51 2.05
N MET A 436 -25.76 8.79 2.97
CA MET A 436 -25.73 8.30 4.34
C MET A 436 -26.51 6.99 4.37
N SER A 437 -25.79 5.88 4.50
CA SER A 437 -26.35 4.52 4.54
C SER A 437 -26.36 4.01 5.97
N PHE A 438 -27.51 3.57 6.47
CA PHE A 438 -27.68 3.21 7.88
C PHE A 438 -28.70 2.09 8.03
N ILE A 439 -28.83 1.61 9.26
CA ILE A 439 -29.62 0.44 9.62
C ILE A 439 -30.88 0.89 10.38
N VAL A 440 -32.03 0.32 10.03
CA VAL A 440 -33.30 0.48 10.76
C VAL A 440 -33.96 -0.88 10.99
N GLY A 441 -34.83 -0.97 12.00
CA GLY A 441 -35.53 -2.21 12.35
C GLY A 441 -35.04 -2.86 13.65
N TYR A 442 -35.65 -3.98 14.02
CA TYR A 442 -35.39 -4.74 15.26
C TYR A 442 -34.68 -6.07 14.93
N GLU A 443 -33.98 -6.66 15.91
CA GLU A 443 -32.96 -7.73 15.77
C GLU A 443 -33.21 -8.84 14.73
N ALA A 444 -34.46 -9.27 14.50
CA ALA A 444 -34.79 -10.33 13.53
C ALA A 444 -35.06 -9.83 12.09
N MET A 445 -35.31 -8.53 11.88
CA MET A 445 -35.68 -7.96 10.58
C MET A 445 -35.00 -6.59 10.40
N VAL A 446 -33.78 -6.64 9.88
CA VAL A 446 -32.91 -5.47 9.67
C VAL A 446 -33.05 -4.95 8.24
N GLU A 447 -33.42 -3.68 8.09
CA GLU A 447 -33.47 -2.98 6.81
C GLU A 447 -32.30 -1.99 6.66
N TYR A 448 -31.79 -1.87 5.43
CA TYR A 448 -30.75 -0.91 5.09
C TYR A 448 -31.39 0.26 4.34
N LYS A 449 -31.22 1.47 4.87
CA LYS A 449 -31.72 2.70 4.25
C LYS A 449 -30.55 3.53 3.74
N HIS A 450 -30.81 4.27 2.68
CA HIS A 450 -29.83 5.12 2.02
C HIS A 450 -30.46 6.50 1.80
N CYS A 451 -30.02 7.48 2.59
CA CYS A 451 -30.47 8.85 2.47
C CYS A 451 -29.48 9.67 1.62
N PRO A 452 -29.96 10.36 0.56
CA PRO A 452 -29.09 11.17 -0.27
C PRO A 452 -28.71 12.50 0.41
N ILE A 453 -27.46 12.89 0.24
CA ILE A 453 -26.93 14.22 0.53
C ILE A 453 -26.52 14.84 -0.80
N VAL A 454 -26.92 16.08 -1.06
CA VAL A 454 -26.64 16.80 -2.32
C VAL A 454 -25.67 17.93 -2.03
N LYS A 455 -24.63 18.06 -2.86
CA LYS A 455 -23.73 19.22 -2.90
C LYS A 455 -24.29 20.23 -3.90
N THR A 456 -24.55 21.45 -3.46
CA THR A 456 -25.06 22.54 -4.30
C THR A 456 -23.95 23.14 -5.17
N GLU A 457 -24.33 23.95 -6.16
CA GLU A 457 -23.38 24.73 -6.96
C GLU A 457 -22.57 25.73 -6.12
N SER A 458 -23.13 26.22 -5.01
CA SER A 458 -22.42 27.05 -4.02
C SER A 458 -21.41 26.27 -3.17
N GLY A 459 -21.34 24.94 -3.32
CA GLY A 459 -20.44 24.06 -2.57
C GLY A 459 -20.99 23.57 -1.23
N GLU A 460 -22.24 23.90 -0.88
CA GLU A 460 -22.86 23.52 0.39
C GLU A 460 -23.50 22.13 0.34
N PHE A 461 -23.56 21.44 1.48
CA PHE A 461 -24.12 20.10 1.61
C PHE A 461 -25.50 20.13 2.28
N ILE A 462 -26.48 19.47 1.66
CA ILE A 462 -27.86 19.40 2.16
C ILE A 462 -28.30 17.93 2.25
N LEU A 463 -28.74 17.51 3.44
CA LEU A 463 -29.35 16.19 3.65
C LEU A 463 -30.81 16.21 3.16
N SER A 464 -31.17 15.28 2.28
CA SER A 464 -32.50 15.27 1.65
C SER A 464 -33.64 15.10 2.65
N GLY A 465 -34.61 16.02 2.59
CA GLY A 465 -35.71 16.11 3.55
C GLY A 465 -35.48 17.13 4.67
N THR A 466 -34.27 17.67 4.79
CA THR A 466 -33.93 18.74 5.74
C THR A 466 -33.78 20.09 5.04
N LYS A 467 -33.82 21.19 5.81
CA LYS A 467 -33.67 22.57 5.29
C LYS A 467 -32.28 23.19 5.53
N ARG A 468 -31.42 22.54 6.31
CA ARG A 468 -30.11 23.10 6.72
C ARG A 468 -29.06 22.79 5.66
N SER A 469 -28.21 23.77 5.34
CA SER A 469 -27.00 23.63 4.53
C SER A 469 -25.75 23.73 5.40
N PHE A 470 -24.66 23.09 4.96
CA PHE A 470 -23.38 23.05 5.70
C PHE A 470 -22.21 23.22 4.74
N GLY A 471 -21.10 23.79 5.22
CA GLY A 471 -19.90 24.00 4.40
C GLY A 471 -19.08 22.73 4.16
N SER A 472 -19.28 21.69 4.99
CA SER A 472 -18.63 20.40 4.83
C SER A 472 -19.51 19.22 5.26
N LEU A 473 -19.21 18.03 4.74
CA LEU A 473 -19.85 16.78 5.20
C LEU A 473 -19.61 16.53 6.69
N ARG A 474 -18.43 16.89 7.21
CA ARG A 474 -18.09 16.75 8.64
C ARG A 474 -19.01 17.57 9.54
N GLU A 475 -19.26 18.83 9.19
CA GLU A 475 -20.19 19.71 9.92
C GLU A 475 -21.62 19.17 9.89
N LEU A 476 -22.07 18.72 8.71
CA LEU A 476 -23.38 18.10 8.52
C LEU A 476 -23.56 16.88 9.44
N MET A 477 -22.58 15.96 9.45
CA MET A 477 -22.65 14.75 10.26
C MET A 477 -22.60 15.07 11.76
N HIS A 478 -21.75 15.99 12.19
CA HIS A 478 -21.67 16.39 13.60
C HIS A 478 -22.98 17.03 14.11
N CYS A 479 -23.70 17.76 13.25
CA CYS A 479 -25.03 18.27 13.57
C CYS A 479 -26.04 17.12 13.76
N TYR A 480 -26.17 16.23 12.77
CA TYR A 480 -27.22 15.21 12.77
C TYR A 480 -26.94 13.99 13.66
N GLN A 481 -25.70 13.78 14.13
CA GLN A 481 -25.41 12.79 15.18
C GLN A 481 -26.09 13.14 16.52
N LYS A 482 -26.37 14.42 16.77
CA LYS A 482 -26.98 14.90 18.03
C LYS A 482 -28.50 14.97 17.95
N GLU A 483 -29.09 14.71 16.79
CA GLU A 483 -30.52 14.83 16.54
C GLU A 483 -31.18 13.46 16.37
N GLU A 484 -32.46 13.38 16.75
CA GLU A 484 -33.29 12.23 16.49
C GLU A 484 -33.89 12.35 15.09
N LEU A 485 -33.70 11.31 14.30
CA LEU A 485 -33.90 11.30 12.87
C LEU A 485 -35.03 10.33 12.50
N ARG A 486 -35.95 10.75 11.62
CA ARG A 486 -37.08 9.91 11.19
C ARG A 486 -37.06 9.61 9.70
N THR A 487 -37.25 8.36 9.32
CA THR A 487 -37.42 7.94 7.91
C THR A 487 -38.43 6.80 7.78
N GLU A 488 -39.36 6.89 6.82
CA GLU A 488 -40.32 5.82 6.49
C GLU A 488 -40.96 5.15 7.74
N GLY A 489 -41.36 5.94 8.73
CA GLY A 489 -41.98 5.46 9.97
C GLY A 489 -41.03 5.03 11.09
N HIS A 490 -39.73 4.89 10.82
CA HIS A 490 -38.70 4.55 11.80
C HIS A 490 -38.05 5.79 12.38
N THR A 491 -37.87 5.81 13.70
CA THR A 491 -37.09 6.84 14.40
C THR A 491 -35.77 6.21 14.87
N PHE A 492 -34.67 6.90 14.66
CA PHE A 492 -33.33 6.42 15.00
C PHE A 492 -32.40 7.60 15.30
N GLN A 493 -31.25 7.31 15.91
CA GLN A 493 -30.19 8.29 16.13
C GLN A 493 -28.88 7.74 15.58
N LEU A 494 -28.11 8.59 14.91
CA LEU A 494 -26.77 8.21 14.43
C LEU A 494 -25.80 8.24 15.60
N THR A 495 -25.08 7.14 15.81
CA THR A 495 -24.15 7.00 16.93
C THR A 495 -22.70 6.91 16.44
N ARG A 496 -22.42 6.06 15.45
CA ARG A 496 -21.04 5.79 15.03
C ARG A 496 -20.93 5.61 13.51
N CYS A 497 -19.92 6.26 12.91
CA CYS A 497 -19.55 6.08 11.52
C CYS A 497 -18.67 4.84 11.36
N CYS A 498 -18.90 4.03 10.34
CA CYS A 498 -17.92 3.05 9.87
C CYS A 498 -17.06 3.71 8.78
N PRO A 499 -15.78 4.08 9.02
CA PRO A 499 -14.92 4.75 8.06
C PRO A 499 -14.28 3.78 7.06
N PRO A 500 -13.68 4.25 5.94
CA PRO A 500 -12.86 3.42 5.05
C PRO A 500 -11.69 2.76 5.78
N SER A 501 -11.38 1.50 5.46
CA SER A 501 -10.26 0.75 6.05
C SER A 501 -9.17 0.48 4.99
N PRO A 502 -7.87 0.50 5.34
CA PRO A 502 -6.77 0.35 4.38
C PRO A 502 -6.75 -0.96 3.56
N LYS A 503 -7.44 -2.00 4.02
CA LYS A 503 -7.50 -3.33 3.38
C LYS A 503 -8.90 -3.63 2.79
N ASP A 504 -9.75 -2.62 2.64
CA ASP A 504 -11.10 -2.79 2.09
C ASP A 504 -11.05 -3.16 0.59
N LYS A 505 -11.42 -4.41 0.28
CA LYS A 505 -11.58 -4.87 -1.10
C LYS A 505 -12.97 -4.45 -1.61
N THR A 506 -13.00 -3.43 -2.47
CA THR A 506 -14.24 -2.87 -3.05
C THR A 506 -14.13 -2.76 -4.57
N ASN A 507 -15.24 -2.46 -5.25
CA ASN A 507 -15.27 -2.18 -6.70
C ASN A 507 -14.32 -1.06 -7.15
N LEU A 508 -13.78 -0.25 -6.24
CA LEU A 508 -12.81 0.79 -6.56
C LEU A 508 -11.42 0.24 -6.87
N LEU A 509 -11.09 -0.93 -6.31
CA LEU A 509 -9.82 -1.62 -6.51
C LEU A 509 -9.88 -2.59 -7.70
N VAL A 510 -8.78 -2.68 -8.42
CA VAL A 510 -8.53 -3.58 -9.55
C VAL A 510 -7.63 -4.72 -9.06
N CYS A 511 -8.18 -5.92 -9.06
CA CYS A 511 -7.43 -7.15 -8.89
C CYS A 511 -6.70 -7.48 -10.20
N ARG A 512 -5.43 -7.83 -10.08
CA ARG A 512 -4.55 -8.23 -11.19
C ARG A 512 -4.11 -9.67 -10.94
N ASN A 513 -4.18 -10.58 -11.90
CA ASN A 513 -3.79 -11.98 -11.67
C ASN A 513 -2.29 -12.22 -11.36
N ASN A 514 -1.43 -11.21 -11.51
CA ASN A 514 -0.07 -11.24 -10.95
C ASN A 514 -0.06 -11.12 -9.41
N GLN A 515 -1.15 -10.62 -8.83
CA GLN A 515 -1.43 -10.76 -7.41
C GLN A 515 -2.18 -12.07 -7.23
N VAL A 516 -1.39 -13.07 -6.89
CA VAL A 516 -1.81 -14.26 -6.19
C VAL A 516 -3.01 -13.97 -5.30
N SER A 517 -4.15 -14.56 -5.66
CA SER A 517 -5.44 -14.44 -4.98
C SER A 517 -5.29 -14.55 -3.45
N GLU A 518 -5.24 -13.40 -2.77
CA GLU A 518 -5.61 -13.29 -1.37
C GLU A 518 -7.13 -13.47 -1.31
N VAL A 519 -7.56 -14.72 -1.33
CA VAL A 519 -8.93 -15.11 -0.98
C VAL A 519 -9.31 -14.38 0.31
N ALA A 520 -10.46 -13.72 0.29
CA ALA A 520 -11.02 -13.02 1.44
C ALA A 520 -11.00 -13.93 2.67
N LEU A 521 -10.18 -13.55 3.65
CA LEU A 521 -10.09 -14.21 4.95
C LEU A 521 -10.98 -13.47 5.93
N PHE A 522 -12.24 -13.87 6.02
CA PHE A 522 -12.98 -13.87 7.29
C PHE A 522 -13.95 -15.06 7.25
N PRO A 523 -13.92 -15.90 8.29
CA PRO A 523 -14.63 -15.54 9.51
C PRO A 523 -13.74 -15.59 10.76
N LEU A 524 -13.98 -14.60 11.63
CA LEU A 524 -13.78 -14.58 13.08
C LEU A 524 -12.89 -15.68 13.70
N LEU A 525 -11.69 -15.29 14.13
CA LEU A 525 -11.01 -15.88 15.28
C LEU A 525 -10.32 -14.77 16.08
N HIS A 526 -11.13 -13.93 16.73
CA HIS A 526 -10.72 -13.42 18.04
C HIS A 526 -10.83 -14.60 19.01
N LYS A 527 -9.77 -14.80 19.80
CA LYS A 527 -9.61 -15.79 20.88
C LYS A 527 -9.23 -17.20 20.42
N HIS A 528 -7.93 -17.43 20.28
CA HIS A 528 -7.14 -18.25 21.22
C HIS A 528 -5.79 -18.59 20.59
N ILE A 529 -4.71 -17.96 21.10
CA ILE A 529 -3.35 -18.50 20.98
C ILE A 529 -3.30 -19.69 21.95
N SER A 530 -3.93 -20.81 21.59
CA SER A 530 -4.13 -21.97 22.48
C SER A 530 -2.87 -22.85 22.63
N HIS A 531 -1.78 -22.54 21.93
CA HIS A 531 -0.48 -23.15 22.19
C HIS A 531 0.62 -22.10 22.25
N MET A 532 1.10 -21.87 23.46
CA MET A 532 2.29 -21.06 23.69
C MET A 532 3.52 -21.73 23.08
N VAL A 533 4.10 -21.09 22.07
CA VAL A 533 5.36 -21.50 21.44
C VAL A 533 6.46 -20.58 21.92
N PHE A 534 7.51 -21.14 22.55
CA PHE A 534 8.77 -20.47 22.85
C PHE A 534 9.85 -21.52 23.14
N HIS A 535 11.11 -21.09 23.09
CA HIS A 535 12.24 -21.96 23.48
C HIS A 535 12.33 -22.06 25.00
N LYS A 536 12.51 -23.29 25.51
CA LYS A 536 12.74 -23.53 26.94
C LYS A 536 14.23 -23.43 27.25
N ILE A 537 14.60 -22.53 28.15
CA ILE A 537 15.94 -22.33 28.66
C ILE A 537 16.05 -22.98 30.03
N ARG A 538 17.13 -23.73 30.27
CA ARG A 538 17.36 -24.38 31.56
C ARG A 538 18.00 -23.39 32.53
N LYS A 539 17.74 -23.55 33.83
CA LYS A 539 18.18 -22.57 34.84
C LYS A 539 19.71 -22.57 35.00
N GLU A 540 20.34 -23.72 34.82
CA GLU A 540 21.79 -23.90 34.83
C GLU A 540 22.51 -23.16 33.69
N ASP A 541 21.78 -22.83 32.62
CA ASP A 541 22.31 -22.08 31.48
C ASP A 541 22.27 -20.55 31.74
N LEU A 542 21.75 -20.09 32.88
CA LEU A 542 21.58 -18.68 33.23
C LEU A 542 22.45 -18.25 34.43
N ILE A 543 23.15 -17.13 34.27
CA ILE A 543 23.87 -16.43 35.34
C ILE A 543 23.13 -15.12 35.63
N PHE A 544 22.87 -14.85 36.92
CA PHE A 544 22.22 -13.63 37.39
C PHE A 544 23.27 -12.64 37.88
N ASN A 545 23.18 -11.39 37.42
CA ASN A 545 24.08 -10.31 37.79
C ASN A 545 23.30 -9.26 38.62
N GLU A 546 23.26 -8.01 38.15
CA GLU A 546 22.66 -6.87 38.84
C GLU A 546 21.15 -6.70 38.56
N SER A 547 20.42 -6.10 39.51
CA SER A 547 19.01 -5.76 39.30
C SER A 547 18.89 -4.44 38.52
N LEU A 548 18.13 -4.45 37.44
CA LEU A 548 17.90 -3.28 36.60
C LEU A 548 16.63 -2.49 36.99
N GLY A 549 15.76 -3.08 37.80
CA GLY A 549 14.56 -2.42 38.33
C GLY A 549 13.36 -3.36 38.45
N ARG A 550 12.17 -2.77 38.45
CA ARG A 550 10.88 -3.48 38.49
C ARG A 550 9.98 -3.09 37.32
N GLY A 551 9.42 -4.11 36.67
CA GLY A 551 8.31 -3.97 35.73
C GLY A 551 6.96 -4.04 36.46
N THR A 552 5.87 -4.19 35.70
CA THR A 552 4.57 -4.49 36.33
C THR A 552 4.60 -5.94 36.77
N PHE A 553 4.49 -6.17 38.08
CA PHE A 553 4.52 -7.50 38.73
C PHE A 553 5.76 -8.35 38.41
N THR A 554 6.85 -7.71 37.98
CA THR A 554 8.05 -8.40 37.52
C THR A 554 9.31 -7.73 38.06
N LYS A 555 10.31 -8.54 38.41
CA LYS A 555 11.66 -8.07 38.70
C LYS A 555 12.52 -8.20 37.46
N ILE A 556 13.29 -7.17 37.13
CA ILE A 556 14.15 -7.12 35.95
C ILE A 556 15.60 -7.23 36.40
N VAL A 557 16.33 -8.20 35.86
CA VAL A 557 17.70 -8.55 36.24
C VAL A 557 18.55 -8.65 34.97
N ARG A 558 19.78 -8.13 35.01
CA ARG A 558 20.79 -8.39 33.98
C ARG A 558 21.42 -9.75 34.25
N GLY A 559 21.71 -10.51 33.22
CA GLY A 559 22.36 -11.80 33.34
C GLY A 559 23.15 -12.19 32.10
N VAL A 560 23.66 -13.42 32.12
CA VAL A 560 24.36 -14.04 30.98
C VAL A 560 23.70 -15.39 30.71
N ARG A 561 23.34 -15.65 29.45
CA ARG A 561 22.89 -16.95 28.96
C ARG A 561 24.08 -17.68 28.33
N LYS A 562 24.27 -18.94 28.72
CA LYS A 562 25.24 -19.86 28.13
C LYS A 562 24.51 -20.78 27.15
N GLU A 563 25.04 -20.92 25.94
CA GLU A 563 24.53 -21.88 24.97
C GLU A 563 25.69 -22.69 24.38
N LEU A 564 25.51 -24.01 24.32
CA LEU A 564 26.48 -24.90 23.71
C LEU A 564 26.32 -24.83 22.19
N GLY A 565 27.34 -24.33 21.50
CA GLY A 565 27.46 -24.34 20.04
C GLY A 565 28.04 -25.65 19.52
N ASP A 566 28.31 -25.68 18.20
CA ASP A 566 29.01 -26.80 17.59
C ASP A 566 30.46 -26.93 18.11
N TYR A 567 31.03 -28.15 18.01
CA TYR A 567 32.38 -28.48 18.47
C TYR A 567 32.68 -28.26 19.97
N GLY A 568 31.64 -28.07 20.79
CA GLY A 568 31.78 -27.90 22.24
C GLY A 568 32.10 -26.47 22.68
N GLU A 569 32.04 -25.48 21.77
CA GLU A 569 32.19 -24.07 22.12
C GLU A 569 30.98 -23.58 22.93
N VAL A 570 31.23 -22.91 24.06
CA VAL A 570 30.17 -22.32 24.88
C VAL A 570 30.05 -20.83 24.57
N HIS A 571 28.96 -20.44 23.93
CA HIS A 571 28.63 -19.05 23.63
C HIS A 571 28.00 -18.39 24.86
N GLN A 572 28.45 -17.18 25.17
CA GLN A 572 27.92 -16.36 26.26
C GLN A 572 27.23 -15.13 25.68
N ILE A 573 25.98 -14.90 26.09
CA ILE A 573 25.13 -13.83 25.57
C ILE A 573 24.63 -13.01 26.75
N ASP A 574 24.86 -11.69 26.73
CA ASP A 574 24.27 -10.77 27.69
C ASP A 574 22.76 -10.71 27.50
N VAL A 575 22.01 -10.91 28.59
CA VAL A 575 20.54 -11.00 28.57
C VAL A 575 19.89 -10.19 29.68
N VAL A 576 18.61 -9.86 29.46
CA VAL A 576 17.69 -9.40 30.50
C VAL A 576 16.80 -10.57 30.89
N ILE A 577 16.70 -10.81 32.19
CA ILE A 577 15.84 -11.82 32.79
C ILE A 577 14.71 -11.09 33.52
N LYS A 578 13.48 -11.21 33.00
CA LYS A 578 12.27 -10.74 33.66
C LYS A 578 11.68 -11.89 34.46
N ILE A 579 11.58 -11.73 35.78
CA ILE A 579 11.09 -12.74 36.71
C ILE A 579 9.71 -12.30 37.19
N LEU A 580 8.70 -13.15 37.03
CA LEU A 580 7.35 -12.90 37.57
C LEU A 580 7.37 -12.95 39.10
N ASP A 581 6.82 -11.93 39.74
CA ASP A 581 6.73 -11.89 41.21
C ASP A 581 5.83 -13.02 41.71
N LYS A 582 6.28 -13.75 42.75
CA LYS A 582 5.54 -14.90 43.32
C LYS A 582 4.14 -14.54 43.79
N ALA A 583 3.94 -13.32 44.30
CA ALA A 583 2.63 -12.81 44.72
C ALA A 583 1.62 -12.66 43.55
N HIS A 584 2.10 -12.70 42.32
CA HIS A 584 1.35 -12.43 41.09
C HIS A 584 1.44 -13.62 40.11
N CYS A 585 1.66 -14.85 40.62
CA CYS A 585 1.78 -16.06 39.81
C CYS A 585 0.52 -16.39 39.01
N SER A 586 -0.65 -15.87 39.41
CA SER A 586 -1.92 -15.97 38.68
C SER A 586 -1.87 -15.35 37.28
N PHE A 587 -0.92 -14.45 37.01
CA PHE A 587 -0.74 -13.83 35.68
C PHE A 587 0.29 -14.56 34.80
N SER A 588 0.76 -15.73 35.22
CA SER A 588 1.75 -16.54 34.48
C SER A 588 1.31 -16.86 33.05
N GLU A 589 0.02 -17.12 32.83
CA GLU A 589 -0.53 -17.35 31.49
C GLU A 589 -0.27 -16.13 30.59
N SER A 590 -0.76 -14.95 30.97
CA SER A 590 -0.54 -13.72 30.19
C SER A 590 0.95 -13.36 30.02
N PHE A 591 1.79 -13.66 31.03
CA PHE A 591 3.23 -13.49 30.92
C PHE A 591 3.85 -14.37 29.82
N PHE A 592 3.40 -15.62 29.72
CA PHE A 592 3.86 -16.56 28.69
C PHE A 592 3.24 -16.30 27.32
N GLU A 593 2.04 -15.73 27.25
CA GLU A 593 1.44 -15.25 25.99
C GLU A 593 2.33 -14.17 25.37
N ALA A 594 2.78 -13.20 26.18
CA ALA A 594 3.71 -12.16 25.73
C ALA A 594 5.05 -12.73 25.27
N ALA A 595 5.63 -13.68 26.03
CA ALA A 595 6.85 -14.38 25.61
C ALA A 595 6.66 -15.12 24.27
N SER A 596 5.51 -15.78 24.12
CA SER A 596 5.19 -16.55 22.94
C SER A 596 5.02 -15.66 21.72
N MET A 597 4.25 -14.57 21.84
CA MET A 597 4.07 -13.56 20.81
C MET A 597 5.42 -13.03 20.34
N MET A 598 6.27 -12.54 21.25
CA MET A 598 7.57 -11.96 20.88
C MET A 598 8.54 -12.98 20.27
N SER A 599 8.42 -14.27 20.57
CA SER A 599 9.28 -15.31 19.97
C SER A 599 8.91 -15.64 18.51
N GLN A 600 7.69 -15.28 18.10
CA GLN A 600 7.15 -15.53 16.76
C GLN A 600 7.36 -14.33 15.81
N LEU A 601 7.97 -13.26 16.30
CA LEU A 601 8.17 -12.01 15.56
C LEU A 601 9.64 -11.84 15.19
N SER A 602 9.87 -11.34 13.97
CA SER A 602 11.20 -11.06 13.43
C SER A 602 11.17 -9.69 12.76
N HIS A 603 11.68 -8.67 13.46
CA HIS A 603 11.78 -7.30 12.97
C HIS A 603 12.94 -6.58 13.66
N LYS A 604 13.70 -5.75 12.93
CA LYS A 604 14.91 -5.07 13.43
C LYS A 604 14.67 -4.19 14.67
N HIS A 605 13.47 -3.63 14.80
CA HIS A 605 13.06 -2.76 15.92
C HIS A 605 12.18 -3.46 16.96
N LEU A 606 12.10 -4.79 16.95
CA LEU A 606 11.48 -5.56 18.05
C LEU A 606 12.57 -6.24 18.87
N LEU A 607 12.42 -6.24 20.19
CA LEU A 607 13.37 -6.86 21.10
C LEU A 607 13.30 -8.38 20.98
N LEU A 608 14.47 -9.03 20.82
CA LEU A 608 14.51 -10.48 20.67
C LEU A 608 14.18 -11.18 22.00
N ASN A 609 13.23 -12.12 21.96
CA ASN A 609 12.96 -13.04 23.05
C ASN A 609 13.70 -14.37 22.82
N TYR A 610 14.70 -14.68 23.65
CA TYR A 610 15.47 -15.92 23.53
C TYR A 610 14.68 -17.15 23.99
N GLY A 611 13.77 -16.97 24.95
CA GLY A 611 12.96 -18.06 25.48
C GLY A 611 12.51 -17.81 26.91
N VAL A 612 12.02 -18.87 27.55
CA VAL A 612 11.54 -18.84 28.93
C VAL A 612 12.22 -19.90 29.77
N CYS A 613 12.42 -19.60 31.05
CA CYS A 613 12.88 -20.57 32.04
C CYS A 613 11.77 -20.73 33.10
N VAL A 614 11.39 -21.98 33.36
CA VAL A 614 10.39 -22.34 34.37
C VAL A 614 11.04 -23.32 35.34
N CYS A 615 11.20 -22.91 36.61
CA CYS A 615 11.84 -23.71 37.64
C CYS A 615 11.05 -23.61 38.95
N GLY A 616 10.28 -24.65 39.27
CA GLY A 616 9.31 -24.61 40.37
C GLY A 616 8.28 -23.51 40.12
N ASP A 617 8.14 -22.58 41.07
CA ASP A 617 7.22 -21.43 40.99
C ASP A 617 7.86 -20.19 40.32
N GLU A 618 9.10 -20.27 39.86
CA GLU A 618 9.78 -19.15 39.21
C GLU A 618 9.56 -19.20 37.69
N ASN A 619 8.77 -18.23 37.19
CA ASN A 619 8.53 -18.02 35.77
C ASN A 619 9.41 -16.88 35.27
N MET A 620 10.28 -17.15 34.30
CA MET A 620 11.26 -16.19 33.79
C MET A 620 11.20 -16.07 32.27
N MET A 621 11.27 -14.84 31.76
CA MET A 621 11.44 -14.52 30.34
C MET A 621 12.86 -13.99 30.11
N VAL A 622 13.56 -14.53 29.11
CA VAL A 622 14.96 -14.21 28.81
C VAL A 622 15.04 -13.49 27.47
N GLN A 623 15.48 -12.23 27.50
CA GLN A 623 15.43 -11.32 26.36
C GLN A 623 16.78 -10.68 26.08
N GLU A 624 16.90 -10.08 24.89
CA GLU A 624 18.01 -9.23 24.51
C GLU A 624 18.25 -8.08 25.50
N TYR A 625 19.52 -7.79 25.78
CA TYR A 625 19.92 -6.69 26.65
C TYR A 625 20.00 -5.36 25.90
N GLY A 626 19.18 -4.39 26.31
CA GLY A 626 19.23 -3.01 25.81
C GLY A 626 20.27 -2.18 26.55
N LYS A 627 21.43 -1.96 25.93
CA LYS A 627 22.63 -1.34 26.53
C LYS A 627 22.38 -0.01 27.24
N PHE A 628 21.53 0.86 26.69
CA PHE A 628 21.28 2.20 27.22
C PHE A 628 19.97 2.32 28.03
N GLY A 629 19.27 1.21 28.23
CA GLY A 629 18.03 1.17 29.00
C GLY A 629 16.82 1.77 28.27
N SER A 630 15.80 2.15 29.03
CA SER A 630 14.55 2.67 28.49
C SER A 630 14.65 4.12 28.02
N LEU A 631 13.91 4.42 26.94
CA LEU A 631 13.94 5.69 26.25
C LEU A 631 13.49 6.85 27.15
N ASP A 632 12.50 6.63 28.02
CA ASP A 632 12.01 7.64 28.96
C ASP A 632 13.11 8.12 29.93
N ILE A 633 13.89 7.18 30.50
CA ILE A 633 15.02 7.49 31.40
C ILE A 633 16.12 8.18 30.61
N TYR A 634 16.41 7.71 29.40
CA TYR A 634 17.44 8.27 28.56
C TYR A 634 17.15 9.73 28.20
N LEU A 635 15.95 10.02 27.71
CA LEU A 635 15.52 11.36 27.33
C LEU A 635 15.55 12.33 28.52
N ARG A 636 15.11 11.90 29.72
CA ARG A 636 15.19 12.75 30.92
C ARG A 636 16.63 13.08 31.32
N LYS A 637 17.55 12.12 31.18
CA LYS A 637 18.99 12.32 31.48
C LYS A 637 19.70 13.19 30.44
N LYS A 638 19.27 13.15 29.18
CA LYS A 638 19.92 13.80 28.03
C LYS A 638 19.07 14.91 27.40
N LYS A 639 18.15 15.52 28.16
CA LYS A 639 17.12 16.46 27.66
C LYS A 639 17.67 17.60 26.80
N ASN A 640 18.87 18.08 27.10
CA ASN A 640 19.54 19.19 26.38
C ASN A 640 20.44 18.73 25.22
N SER A 641 20.69 17.44 25.07
CA SER A 641 21.61 16.88 24.05
C SER A 641 20.86 16.26 22.87
N VAL A 642 19.57 15.96 23.03
CA VAL A 642 18.74 15.32 22.02
C VAL A 642 17.96 16.36 21.22
N ASN A 643 18.29 16.50 19.93
CA ASN A 643 17.63 17.43 19.02
C ASN A 643 16.36 16.83 18.40
N ILE A 644 15.69 17.60 17.54
CA ILE A 644 14.44 17.20 16.90
C ILE A 644 14.63 16.08 15.87
N THR A 645 15.74 16.09 15.12
CA THR A 645 16.04 15.07 14.11
C THR A 645 16.23 13.70 14.75
N TRP A 646 16.91 13.63 15.89
CA TRP A 646 17.05 12.43 16.70
C TRP A 646 15.70 11.89 17.18
N LYS A 647 14.83 12.79 17.69
CA LYS A 647 13.48 12.42 18.16
C LYS A 647 12.61 11.87 17.03
N LEU A 648 12.67 12.51 15.87
CA LEU A 648 11.95 12.09 14.68
C LEU A 648 12.44 10.71 14.21
N GLU A 649 13.74 10.48 14.21
CA GLU A 649 14.32 9.18 13.84
C GLU A 649 13.81 8.05 14.76
N VAL A 650 13.81 8.27 16.07
CA VAL A 650 13.25 7.31 17.04
C VAL A 650 11.75 7.10 16.83
N ALA A 651 11.00 8.16 16.54
CA ALA A 651 9.56 8.07 16.24
C ALA A 651 9.30 7.22 14.98
N LYS A 652 10.10 7.38 13.92
CA LYS A 652 10.01 6.60 12.68
C LYS A 652 10.32 5.12 12.93
N GLN A 653 11.39 4.81 13.63
CA GLN A 653 11.75 3.42 13.97
C GLN A 653 10.64 2.72 14.77
N LEU A 654 10.02 3.44 15.71
CA LEU A 654 8.87 2.93 16.45
C LEU A 654 7.64 2.73 15.54
N ALA A 655 7.34 3.68 14.66
CA ALA A 655 6.23 3.58 13.72
C ALA A 655 6.37 2.35 12.79
N TRP A 656 7.59 2.04 12.32
CA TRP A 656 7.88 0.83 11.55
C TRP A 656 7.66 -0.45 12.35
N ALA A 657 8.11 -0.49 13.61
CA ALA A 657 7.85 -1.64 14.49
C ALA A 657 6.35 -1.87 14.67
N MET A 658 5.58 -0.79 14.84
CA MET A 658 4.13 -0.87 15.01
C MET A 658 3.39 -1.20 13.71
N HIS A 659 3.87 -0.72 12.56
CA HIS A 659 3.35 -1.11 11.25
C HIS A 659 3.48 -2.62 11.01
N TYR A 660 4.64 -3.20 11.36
CA TYR A 660 4.85 -4.65 11.29
C TYR A 660 3.85 -5.43 12.16
N LEU A 661 3.55 -4.94 13.37
CA LEU A 661 2.53 -5.55 14.24
C LEU A 661 1.10 -5.39 13.67
N GLU A 662 0.77 -4.21 13.13
CA GLU A 662 -0.53 -3.94 12.48
C GLU A 662 -0.75 -4.86 11.27
N ASP A 663 0.27 -5.08 10.45
CA ASP A 663 0.15 -5.95 9.27
C ASP A 663 -0.08 -7.41 9.66
N LYS A 664 0.54 -7.86 10.75
CA LYS A 664 0.30 -9.18 11.37
C LYS A 664 -0.97 -9.26 12.22
N HIS A 665 -1.73 -8.16 12.33
CA HIS A 665 -2.95 -8.05 13.15
C HIS A 665 -2.73 -8.38 14.64
N LEU A 666 -1.56 -8.00 15.17
CA LEU A 666 -1.20 -8.23 16.57
C LEU A 666 -1.28 -6.93 17.37
N VAL A 667 -1.95 -6.99 18.53
CA VAL A 667 -2.05 -5.88 19.46
C VAL A 667 -0.94 -6.00 20.50
N HIS A 668 -0.08 -4.99 20.60
CA HIS A 668 0.94 -4.90 21.65
C HIS A 668 0.29 -4.55 23.00
N GLY A 669 -0.57 -3.54 23.05
CA GLY A 669 -1.34 -3.13 24.24
C GLY A 669 -0.53 -2.47 25.35
N ASN A 670 0.74 -2.12 25.12
CA ASN A 670 1.60 -1.49 26.14
C ASN A 670 2.74 -0.65 25.52
N VAL A 671 2.43 0.13 24.48
CA VAL A 671 3.40 1.02 23.83
C VAL A 671 3.60 2.26 24.70
N CYS A 672 4.81 2.45 25.20
CA CYS A 672 5.22 3.62 25.99
C CYS A 672 6.74 3.78 25.94
N ALA A 673 7.25 4.99 26.21
CA ALA A 673 8.70 5.25 26.17
C ALA A 673 9.49 4.40 27.19
N LYS A 674 8.84 3.91 28.26
CA LYS A 674 9.44 2.94 29.21
C LYS A 674 9.71 1.57 28.58
N ASN A 675 8.90 1.16 27.60
CA ASN A 675 9.05 -0.13 26.90
C ASN A 675 9.81 -0.01 25.58
N VAL A 676 10.22 1.19 25.18
CA VAL A 676 11.14 1.41 24.07
C VAL A 676 12.55 1.46 24.63
N LEU A 677 13.43 0.55 24.18
CA LEU A 677 14.81 0.45 24.65
C LEU A 677 15.77 1.05 23.63
N LEU A 678 16.73 1.85 24.10
CA LEU A 678 17.80 2.37 23.25
C LEU A 678 18.97 1.38 23.21
N ILE A 679 19.32 0.95 22.00
CA ILE A 679 20.39 -0.04 21.74
C ILE A 679 21.68 0.66 21.33
N ARG A 680 21.58 1.69 20.46
CA ARG A 680 22.71 2.52 20.01
C ARG A 680 22.38 4.01 20.16
N GLU A 681 23.34 4.79 20.67
CA GLU A 681 23.28 6.27 20.64
C GLU A 681 23.63 6.82 19.25
N GLU A 682 23.31 8.09 19.00
CA GLU A 682 23.80 8.79 17.80
C GLU A 682 25.32 9.01 17.92
N ASP A 683 26.05 8.67 16.88
CA ASP A 683 27.46 9.04 16.73
C ASP A 683 27.68 9.80 15.42
N ARG A 684 27.84 11.12 15.55
CA ARG A 684 28.07 12.04 14.44
C ARG A 684 29.40 11.82 13.72
N ARG A 685 30.38 11.18 14.36
CA ARG A 685 31.69 10.92 13.73
C ARG A 685 31.63 9.78 12.73
N THR A 686 30.86 8.74 13.07
CA THR A 686 30.65 7.57 12.21
C THR A 686 29.39 7.71 11.34
N GLY A 687 28.55 8.72 11.59
CA GLY A 687 27.25 8.89 10.94
C GLY A 687 26.18 7.94 11.47
N SER A 688 26.44 7.25 12.59
CA SER A 688 25.52 6.25 13.14
C SER A 688 24.30 6.92 13.79
N LEU A 689 23.11 6.61 13.30
CA LEU A 689 21.84 7.07 13.86
C LEU A 689 21.49 6.34 15.17
N PRO A 690 20.65 6.94 16.05
CA PRO A 690 20.13 6.21 17.20
C PRO A 690 19.40 4.95 16.75
N PHE A 691 19.39 3.91 17.58
CA PHE A 691 18.69 2.67 17.28
C PHE A 691 17.88 2.18 18.46
N ILE A 692 16.57 2.00 18.24
CA ILE A 692 15.64 1.52 19.27
C ILE A 692 15.09 0.14 18.97
N LYS A 693 14.66 -0.55 20.03
CA LYS A 693 13.84 -1.77 19.97
C LYS A 693 12.67 -1.67 20.94
N LEU A 694 11.48 -2.07 20.51
CA LEU A 694 10.29 -2.18 21.36
C LEU A 694 10.34 -3.52 22.13
N SER A 695 10.28 -3.44 23.46
CA SER A 695 10.21 -4.58 24.38
C SER A 695 8.83 -5.24 24.33
N ASP A 696 8.73 -6.49 24.78
CA ASP A 696 7.46 -7.20 25.04
C ASP A 696 6.44 -6.36 25.84
N PRO A 697 5.13 -6.67 25.70
CA PRO A 697 4.08 -6.00 26.44
C PRO A 697 4.05 -6.33 27.94
N GLY A 698 4.76 -7.38 28.37
CA GLY A 698 4.70 -7.92 29.74
C GLY A 698 3.34 -8.55 30.03
N ILE A 699 2.80 -8.32 31.23
CA ILE A 699 1.45 -8.76 31.58
C ILE A 699 0.43 -7.94 30.77
N GLY A 700 -0.41 -8.64 30.00
CA GLY A 700 -1.37 -8.04 29.10
C GLY A 700 -2.39 -7.17 29.82
N ILE A 701 -2.71 -6.01 29.22
CA ILE A 701 -3.66 -5.05 29.83
C ILE A 701 -5.08 -5.61 30.00
N ALA A 702 -5.45 -6.66 29.25
CA ALA A 702 -6.71 -7.39 29.38
C ALA A 702 -6.92 -7.99 30.78
N VAL A 703 -5.85 -8.50 31.40
CA VAL A 703 -5.94 -9.20 32.69
C VAL A 703 -5.62 -8.31 33.89
N LEU A 704 -5.14 -7.08 33.68
CA LEU A 704 -4.75 -6.19 34.77
C LEU A 704 -5.96 -5.67 35.58
N PRO A 705 -5.82 -5.43 36.89
CA PRO A 705 -6.82 -4.75 37.71
C PRO A 705 -7.14 -3.34 37.18
N LYS A 706 -8.37 -2.86 37.39
CA LYS A 706 -8.83 -1.58 36.83
C LYS A 706 -8.01 -0.41 37.38
N GLU A 707 -7.62 -0.48 38.64
CA GLU A 707 -6.83 0.53 39.35
C GLU A 707 -5.48 0.73 38.67
N VAL A 708 -4.82 -0.37 38.30
CA VAL A 708 -3.53 -0.36 37.57
C VAL A 708 -3.70 0.23 36.16
N LEU A 709 -4.84 -0.02 35.51
CA LEU A 709 -5.13 0.56 34.19
C LEU A 709 -5.34 2.08 34.26
N VAL A 710 -6.07 2.55 35.28
CA VAL A 710 -6.32 3.99 35.50
C VAL A 710 -5.02 4.73 35.82
N GLU A 711 -4.11 4.13 36.59
CA GLU A 711 -2.78 4.70 36.84
C GLU A 711 -1.96 4.91 35.56
N ARG A 712 -2.19 4.05 34.55
CA ARG A 712 -1.57 4.10 33.22
C ARG A 712 -2.29 5.02 32.23
N ILE A 713 -3.30 5.79 32.64
CA ILE A 713 -3.78 6.91 31.82
C ILE A 713 -2.63 7.94 31.70
N PRO A 714 -2.26 8.38 30.49
CA PRO A 714 -3.03 8.30 29.24
C PRO A 714 -2.59 7.23 28.21
N TRP A 715 -1.68 6.29 28.52
CA TRP A 715 -1.30 5.26 27.53
C TRP A 715 -2.40 4.23 27.25
N VAL A 716 -3.29 3.98 28.22
CA VAL A 716 -4.42 3.08 28.02
C VAL A 716 -5.56 3.83 27.35
N ALA A 717 -5.99 3.38 26.18
CA ALA A 717 -7.02 4.06 25.40
C ALA A 717 -8.38 4.10 26.14
N PRO A 718 -9.16 5.19 25.96
CA PRO A 718 -10.41 5.41 26.70
C PRO A 718 -11.45 4.31 26.47
N GLU A 719 -11.61 3.84 25.23
CA GLU A 719 -12.60 2.82 24.88
C GLU A 719 -12.37 1.47 25.59
N PHE A 720 -11.13 1.20 26.00
CA PHE A 720 -10.75 0.00 26.72
C PHE A 720 -10.97 0.13 28.24
N ILE A 721 -10.84 1.35 28.78
CA ILE A 721 -11.20 1.66 30.17
C ILE A 721 -12.72 1.53 30.37
N GLU A 722 -13.51 1.98 29.39
CA GLU A 722 -14.97 1.88 29.39
C GLU A 722 -15.44 0.42 29.26
N ASN A 723 -14.88 -0.34 28.30
CA ASN A 723 -15.24 -1.74 28.07
C ASN A 723 -14.01 -2.59 27.72
N ARG A 724 -13.70 -3.55 28.59
CA ARG A 724 -12.54 -4.45 28.45
C ARG A 724 -12.54 -5.32 27.19
N ASN A 725 -13.67 -5.46 26.51
CA ASN A 725 -13.74 -6.21 25.25
C ASN A 725 -13.25 -5.41 24.03
N ASN A 726 -12.93 -4.12 24.18
CA ASN A 726 -12.54 -3.23 23.08
C ASN A 726 -11.02 -3.19 22.80
N LEU A 727 -10.26 -4.17 23.28
CA LEU A 727 -8.83 -4.25 22.95
C LEU A 727 -8.65 -4.47 21.45
N SER A 728 -7.96 -3.55 20.77
CA SER A 728 -7.79 -3.62 19.32
C SER A 728 -6.52 -2.92 18.85
N LEU A 729 -6.20 -3.02 17.56
CA LEU A 729 -5.10 -2.27 16.93
C LEU A 729 -5.25 -0.75 17.10
N ALA A 730 -6.48 -0.26 17.29
CA ALA A 730 -6.73 1.15 17.58
C ALA A 730 -6.19 1.58 18.95
N THR A 731 -6.19 0.68 19.94
CA THR A 731 -5.62 0.94 21.27
C THR A 731 -4.11 1.22 21.18
N ASP A 732 -3.42 0.51 20.27
CA ASP A 732 -1.99 0.75 20.01
C ASP A 732 -1.72 2.09 19.34
N LYS A 733 -2.60 2.56 18.45
CA LYS A 733 -2.48 3.89 17.83
C LYS A 733 -2.58 5.01 18.88
N TRP A 734 -3.49 4.88 19.83
CA TRP A 734 -3.62 5.81 20.95
C TRP A 734 -2.36 5.84 21.82
N SER A 735 -1.89 4.66 22.24
CA SER A 735 -0.68 4.54 23.07
C SER A 735 0.57 5.01 22.34
N PHE A 736 0.67 4.81 21.02
CA PHE A 736 1.70 5.39 20.17
C PHE A 736 1.64 6.92 20.15
N GLY A 737 0.46 7.54 20.01
CA GLY A 737 0.30 9.00 20.10
C GLY A 737 0.78 9.57 21.44
N THR A 738 0.45 8.88 22.54
CA THR A 738 0.96 9.23 23.88
C THR A 738 2.48 9.08 23.97
N THR A 739 3.04 8.03 23.36
CA THR A 739 4.48 7.77 23.34
C THR A 739 5.24 8.83 22.51
N LEU A 740 4.68 9.27 21.39
CA LEU A 740 5.21 10.39 20.61
C LEU A 740 5.26 11.67 21.46
N TRP A 741 4.23 11.92 22.26
CA TRP A 741 4.23 13.05 23.20
C TRP A 741 5.36 12.95 24.23
N GLU A 742 5.63 11.76 24.79
CA GLU A 742 6.77 11.53 25.70
C GLU A 742 8.11 11.83 25.02
N ILE A 743 8.29 11.37 23.77
CA ILE A 743 9.49 11.63 22.97
C ILE A 743 9.70 13.14 22.77
N CYS A 744 8.63 13.85 22.40
CA CYS A 744 8.65 15.30 22.19
C CYS A 744 9.02 16.06 23.46
N SER A 745 8.44 15.66 24.59
CA SER A 745 8.59 16.31 25.89
C SER A 745 9.90 15.98 26.60
N GLY A 746 10.76 15.15 25.98
CA GLY A 746 12.05 14.77 26.55
C GLY A 746 11.92 13.76 27.69
N GLY A 747 10.96 12.84 27.57
CA GLY A 747 10.74 11.74 28.52
C GLY A 747 9.94 12.13 29.76
N ASP A 748 9.31 13.31 29.76
CA ASP A 748 8.39 13.73 30.81
C ASP A 748 7.14 12.83 30.79
N LYS A 749 6.61 12.51 31.98
CA LYS A 749 5.43 11.65 32.12
C LYS A 749 4.15 12.50 31.96
N PRO A 750 3.30 12.26 30.92
CA PRO A 750 2.05 12.98 30.74
C PRO A 750 1.12 12.79 31.94
N LEU A 751 0.41 13.86 32.30
CA LEU A 751 -0.57 13.89 33.39
C LEU A 751 -0.01 13.40 34.75
N SER A 752 1.30 13.53 34.98
CA SER A 752 1.97 13.00 36.18
C SER A 752 1.57 13.70 37.48
N THR A 753 1.05 14.92 37.41
CA THR A 753 0.53 15.68 38.54
C THR A 753 -0.91 15.33 38.92
N LEU A 754 -1.61 14.53 38.10
CA LEU A 754 -3.00 14.14 38.31
C LEU A 754 -3.11 12.82 39.06
N ASP A 755 -4.00 12.77 40.06
CA ASP A 755 -4.43 11.53 40.70
C ASP A 755 -5.37 10.70 39.80
N CYS A 756 -5.70 9.48 40.23
CA CYS A 756 -6.55 8.57 39.46
C CYS A 756 -7.96 9.14 39.17
N SER A 757 -8.53 9.92 40.08
CA SER A 757 -9.85 10.54 39.88
C SER A 757 -9.80 11.61 38.80
N LYS A 758 -8.79 12.48 38.82
CA LYS A 758 -8.58 13.52 37.79
C LYS A 758 -8.21 12.93 36.43
N LYS A 759 -7.54 11.78 36.40
CA LYS A 759 -7.27 11.05 35.16
C LYS A 759 -8.53 10.48 34.52
N ASN A 760 -9.49 10.00 35.31
CA ASN A 760 -10.79 9.59 34.77
C ASN A 760 -11.57 10.79 34.22
N LEU A 761 -11.60 11.90 34.96
CA LEU A 761 -12.21 13.15 34.51
C LEU A 761 -11.61 13.64 33.18
N PHE A 762 -10.29 13.49 33.00
CA PHE A 762 -9.63 13.83 31.73
C PHE A 762 -10.25 13.08 30.53
N TYR A 763 -10.63 11.81 30.68
CA TYR A 763 -11.33 11.04 29.64
C TYR A 763 -12.82 11.35 29.56
N GLU A 764 -13.51 11.52 30.69
CA GLU A 764 -14.95 11.88 30.73
C GLU A 764 -15.22 13.21 30.00
N ASP A 765 -14.33 14.18 30.20
CA ASP A 765 -14.40 15.50 29.55
C ASP A 765 -13.81 15.51 28.12
N ARG A 766 -13.29 14.36 27.64
CA ARG A 766 -12.65 14.20 26.33
C ARG A 766 -11.51 15.18 26.04
N HIS A 767 -10.67 15.45 27.04
CA HIS A 767 -9.52 16.35 26.89
C HIS A 767 -8.40 15.72 26.04
N GLN A 768 -7.61 16.58 25.38
CA GLN A 768 -6.39 16.21 24.65
C GLN A 768 -5.14 16.53 25.48
N LEU A 769 -4.01 15.90 25.14
CA LEU A 769 -2.74 16.22 25.80
C LEU A 769 -2.30 17.66 25.46
N PRO A 770 -1.51 18.32 26.34
CA PRO A 770 -0.95 19.62 26.03
C PRO A 770 -0.13 19.57 24.74
N ALA A 771 -0.36 20.52 23.83
CA ALA A 771 0.33 20.53 22.55
C ALA A 771 1.86 20.63 22.74
N PRO A 772 2.67 19.74 22.13
CA PRO A 772 4.11 19.89 22.13
C PRO A 772 4.54 21.14 21.36
N LYS A 773 5.76 21.62 21.59
CA LYS A 773 6.33 22.78 20.87
C LYS A 773 6.35 22.61 19.34
N TRP A 774 6.38 21.36 18.88
CA TRP A 774 6.38 21.02 17.46
C TRP A 774 4.95 20.82 16.95
N THR A 775 4.41 21.81 16.26
CA THR A 775 3.00 21.89 15.84
C THR A 775 2.55 20.79 14.87
N GLU A 776 3.42 20.41 13.94
CA GLU A 776 3.11 19.45 12.89
C GLU A 776 3.02 18.04 13.49
N LEU A 777 3.89 17.73 14.45
CA LEU A 777 3.80 16.49 15.22
C LEU A 777 2.64 16.51 16.22
N ALA A 778 2.23 17.68 16.73
CA ALA A 778 1.03 17.81 17.56
C ALA A 778 -0.23 17.35 16.84
N ASN A 779 -0.38 17.69 15.56
CA ASN A 779 -1.53 17.24 14.75
C ASN A 779 -1.55 15.71 14.58
N LEU A 780 -0.38 15.10 14.36
CA LEU A 780 -0.24 13.64 14.26
C LEU A 780 -0.56 12.96 15.59
N ILE A 781 -0.05 13.49 16.71
CA ILE A 781 -0.36 13.01 18.07
C ILE A 781 -1.86 13.05 18.32
N ASN A 782 -2.52 14.19 18.06
CA ASN A 782 -3.95 14.35 18.24
C ASN A 782 -4.77 13.39 17.36
N SER A 783 -4.33 13.16 16.11
CA SER A 783 -4.98 12.20 15.20
C SER A 783 -4.85 10.76 15.69
N CYS A 784 -3.69 10.40 16.27
CA CYS A 784 -3.49 9.10 16.92
C CYS A 784 -4.33 8.96 18.20
N MET A 785 -4.58 10.06 18.91
CA MET A 785 -5.36 10.14 20.14
C MET A 785 -6.80 10.62 19.92
N ASP A 786 -7.41 10.24 18.79
CA ASP A 786 -8.85 10.46 18.59
C ASP A 786 -9.65 9.54 19.53
N TYR A 787 -10.66 10.11 20.20
CA TYR A 787 -11.53 9.36 21.11
C TYR A 787 -12.41 8.34 20.37
N GLU A 788 -12.64 8.53 19.07
CA GLU A 788 -13.24 7.51 18.23
C GLU A 788 -12.13 6.58 17.65
N PRO A 789 -12.07 5.30 18.07
CA PRO A 789 -10.95 4.42 17.72
C PRO A 789 -10.79 4.21 16.20
N LEU A 790 -11.91 4.24 15.46
CA LEU A 790 -11.94 4.02 14.02
C LEU A 790 -11.41 5.23 13.22
N HIS A 791 -11.34 6.42 13.81
CA HIS A 791 -10.80 7.61 13.15
C HIS A 791 -9.26 7.68 13.20
N ARG A 792 -8.62 6.85 14.03
CA ARG A 792 -7.16 6.86 14.22
C ARG A 792 -6.45 6.37 12.94
N PRO A 793 -5.38 7.04 12.48
CA PRO A 793 -4.69 6.69 11.23
C PRO A 793 -4.03 5.30 11.29
N SER A 794 -3.90 4.61 10.16
CA SER A 794 -3.07 3.40 10.07
C SER A 794 -1.59 3.74 10.29
N PHE A 795 -0.78 2.77 10.71
CA PHE A 795 0.66 3.02 10.86
C PHE A 795 1.32 3.34 9.53
N ARG A 796 0.76 2.86 8.41
CA ARG A 796 1.18 3.27 7.07
C ARG A 796 0.99 4.78 6.82
N ALA A 797 -0.17 5.33 7.21
CA ALA A 797 -0.40 6.78 7.14
C ALA A 797 0.49 7.55 8.12
N ILE A 798 0.70 7.03 9.32
CA ILE A 798 1.61 7.61 10.32
C ILE A 798 3.04 7.69 9.78
N ILE A 799 3.57 6.63 9.16
CA ILE A 799 4.92 6.62 8.57
C ILE A 799 5.04 7.66 7.47
N ARG A 800 4.08 7.70 6.54
CA ARG A 800 4.01 8.72 5.48
C ARG A 800 4.04 10.14 6.06
N ASP A 801 3.20 10.40 7.06
CA ASP A 801 3.11 11.73 7.67
C ASP A 801 4.42 12.08 8.40
N LEU A 802 5.04 11.13 9.13
CA LEU A 802 6.36 11.32 9.75
C LEU A 802 7.48 11.56 8.73
N ASN A 803 7.44 10.90 7.57
CA ASN A 803 8.42 11.11 6.50
C ASN A 803 8.26 12.48 5.83
N SER A 804 7.03 12.99 5.75
CA SER A 804 6.75 14.34 5.21
C SER A 804 7.25 15.49 6.11
N LEU A 805 7.50 15.24 7.40
CA LEU A 805 8.02 16.26 8.33
C LEU A 805 9.50 16.61 8.09
N PHE A 806 10.19 15.88 7.21
CA PHE A 806 11.61 16.10 6.90
C PHE A 806 11.75 17.01 5.66
N THR A 807 11.45 18.30 5.82
CA THR A 807 11.73 19.33 4.80
C THR A 807 12.96 20.18 5.20
N PRO A 808 13.73 20.70 4.23
CA PRO A 808 14.89 21.59 4.48
C PRO A 808 14.53 22.84 5.30
N ASP A 809 13.26 23.23 5.34
CA ASP A 809 12.77 24.38 6.11
C ASP A 809 13.00 24.22 7.63
N TYR A 810 13.06 22.98 8.12
CA TYR A 810 13.41 22.72 9.52
C TYR A 810 14.90 22.90 9.82
N GLU A 811 15.80 22.74 8.84
CA GLU A 811 17.23 23.06 9.03
C GLU A 811 17.45 24.57 9.17
N LEU A 812 16.66 25.38 8.46
CA LEU A 812 16.73 26.85 8.51
C LEU A 812 16.19 27.44 9.82
N LEU A 813 15.17 26.82 10.42
CA LEU A 813 14.62 27.27 11.72
C LEU A 813 15.55 26.90 12.90
N VAL A 814 16.38 25.87 12.74
CA VAL A 814 17.32 25.38 13.78
C VAL A 814 18.55 26.28 13.94
N GLU A 815 18.87 27.13 12.96
CA GLU A 815 19.95 28.13 13.12
C GLU A 815 19.68 29.15 14.24
N SER A 816 18.41 29.32 14.67
CA SER A 816 18.05 30.26 15.74
C SER A 816 18.35 29.74 17.16
N ASP A 817 18.55 28.43 17.34
CA ASP A 817 18.79 27.78 18.64
C ASP A 817 20.26 27.28 18.80
N MET A 818 21.17 27.64 17.89
CA MET A 818 22.58 27.26 17.98
C MET A 818 23.53 28.45 18.19
N VAL A 819 24.43 28.29 19.18
CA VAL A 819 25.59 29.15 19.43
C VAL A 819 26.55 29.10 18.22
N PRO A 820 27.22 30.20 17.82
CA PRO A 820 27.93 30.29 16.54
C PRO A 820 29.22 29.46 16.50
N GLY A 821 29.36 28.57 15.51
CA GLY A 821 30.55 27.73 15.40
C GLY A 821 30.70 26.92 14.11
N ARG A 822 30.84 27.62 12.99
CA ARG A 822 31.39 27.18 11.68
C ARG A 822 30.59 26.17 10.83
N ILE A 823 30.50 26.57 9.56
CA ILE A 823 29.69 26.12 8.44
C ILE A 823 30.50 25.18 7.52
N ARG A 824 29.72 24.36 6.79
CA ARG A 824 29.91 23.82 5.42
C ARG A 824 30.54 22.43 5.25
N GLU A 825 29.90 21.72 4.33
CA GLU A 825 30.14 20.37 3.80
C GLU A 825 29.37 19.27 4.50
N LEU A 826 28.07 19.13 4.19
CA LEU A 826 27.39 17.84 4.20
C LEU A 826 26.17 17.90 3.28
N GLY A 827 26.38 17.59 2.00
CA GLY A 827 25.39 16.80 1.29
C GLY A 827 25.35 15.45 1.97
N PHE A 828 24.26 15.14 2.67
CA PHE A 828 24.16 13.95 3.51
C PHE A 828 24.10 12.69 2.63
N PRO A 829 25.08 11.77 2.71
CA PRO A 829 25.14 10.57 1.88
C PRO A 829 24.32 9.42 2.50
N TRP A 830 23.00 9.58 2.62
CA TRP A 830 22.11 8.48 3.05
C TRP A 830 21.00 8.20 2.05
N ALA A 831 21.38 7.82 0.84
CA ALA A 831 20.47 7.10 -0.03
C ALA A 831 21.09 5.82 -0.61
N SER A 832 22.30 5.49 -0.18
CA SER A 832 23.05 4.34 -0.69
C SER A 832 23.72 3.57 0.45
N VAL A 833 22.94 2.92 1.31
CA VAL A 833 23.41 1.73 2.03
C VAL A 833 22.31 0.66 2.03
N SER A 834 22.02 0.14 0.85
CA SER A 834 21.39 -1.17 0.69
C SER A 834 21.71 -1.76 -0.69
N GLN A 835 23.00 -1.77 -1.05
CA GLN A 835 23.51 -2.97 -1.71
C GLN A 835 23.66 -3.99 -0.58
N GLU A 836 22.73 -4.95 -0.49
CA GLU A 836 22.91 -6.13 0.37
C GLU A 836 24.34 -6.66 0.08
N PRO A 837 25.28 -6.65 1.04
CA PRO A 837 26.61 -7.12 0.74
C PRO A 837 26.48 -8.61 0.43
N ALA A 838 26.72 -8.99 -0.82
CA ALA A 838 26.76 -10.39 -1.25
C ALA A 838 27.77 -11.22 -0.42
N GLN A 839 28.64 -10.54 0.35
CA GLN A 839 29.66 -11.11 1.20
C GLN A 839 29.55 -10.62 2.66
N PHE A 840 29.19 -11.54 3.54
CA PHE A 840 29.12 -11.36 4.99
C PHE A 840 30.47 -11.71 5.62
N GLU A 841 30.87 -10.95 6.64
CA GLU A 841 32.10 -11.21 7.38
C GLU A 841 31.85 -12.04 8.64
N GLU A 842 32.59 -13.13 8.80
CA GLU A 842 32.38 -14.10 9.90
C GLU A 842 32.51 -13.45 11.28
N ARG A 843 33.47 -12.54 11.43
CA ARG A 843 33.72 -11.79 12.67
C ARG A 843 32.51 -10.98 13.16
N HIS A 844 31.54 -10.70 12.28
CA HIS A 844 30.33 -9.95 12.60
C HIS A 844 29.12 -10.87 12.78
N LEU A 845 29.23 -12.18 12.55
CA LEU A 845 28.16 -13.14 12.81
C LEU A 845 28.20 -13.61 14.27
N ILE A 846 27.29 -13.09 15.08
CA ILE A 846 27.14 -13.43 16.49
C ILE A 846 26.13 -14.57 16.60
N PHE A 847 26.56 -15.74 17.07
CA PHE A 847 25.68 -16.88 17.33
C PHE A 847 24.65 -16.54 18.42
N LEU A 848 23.38 -16.87 18.17
CA LEU A 848 22.27 -16.65 19.11
C LEU A 848 21.63 -17.95 19.59
N LYS A 849 21.40 -18.89 18.67
CA LYS A 849 20.68 -20.14 18.94
C LYS A 849 20.90 -21.17 17.83
N GLN A 850 20.95 -22.46 18.16
CA GLN A 850 20.89 -23.51 17.13
C GLN A 850 19.44 -23.77 16.67
N LEU A 851 19.19 -23.76 15.35
CA LEU A 851 17.85 -23.97 14.76
C LEU A 851 17.62 -25.42 14.34
N GLY A 852 18.63 -26.08 13.77
CA GLY A 852 18.53 -27.45 13.29
C GLY A 852 19.88 -28.08 13.01
N LYS A 853 19.94 -29.41 13.04
CA LYS A 853 21.14 -30.21 12.77
C LYS A 853 20.74 -31.49 12.05
N GLY A 854 21.26 -31.68 10.84
CA GLY A 854 21.04 -32.87 10.02
C GLY A 854 22.36 -33.46 9.51
N ASN A 855 22.28 -34.47 8.66
CA ASN A 855 23.45 -35.20 8.14
C ASN A 855 24.40 -34.31 7.34
N PHE A 856 23.87 -33.32 6.62
CA PHE A 856 24.64 -32.47 5.71
C PHE A 856 25.19 -31.20 6.39
N GLY A 857 24.70 -30.82 7.57
CA GLY A 857 25.12 -29.59 8.22
C GLY A 857 24.22 -29.15 9.38
N SER A 858 24.56 -27.99 9.95
CA SER A 858 23.75 -27.31 10.96
C SER A 858 23.25 -25.96 10.45
N VAL A 859 22.11 -25.55 10.98
CA VAL A 859 21.52 -24.23 10.75
C VAL A 859 21.46 -23.51 12.09
N GLU A 860 22.04 -22.33 12.12
CA GLU A 860 22.17 -21.49 13.31
C GLU A 860 21.41 -20.18 13.11
N MET A 861 20.83 -19.66 14.17
CA MET A 861 20.31 -18.32 14.26
C MET A 861 21.45 -17.42 14.70
N CYS A 862 21.82 -16.45 13.87
CA CYS A 862 22.89 -15.50 14.15
C CYS A 862 22.37 -14.07 14.03
N ARG A 863 23.06 -13.13 14.69
CA ARG A 863 22.95 -11.69 14.43
C ARG A 863 24.13 -11.26 13.59
N TYR A 864 23.89 -10.67 12.43
CA TYR A 864 24.96 -10.03 11.66
C TYR A 864 25.13 -8.58 12.11
N ASP A 865 26.19 -8.30 12.86
CA ASP A 865 26.40 -7.06 13.61
C ASP A 865 27.79 -6.45 13.37
N PRO A 866 28.01 -5.76 12.23
CA PRO A 866 29.29 -5.13 11.92
C PRO A 866 29.72 -4.03 12.89
N LEU A 867 28.75 -3.39 13.54
CA LEU A 867 28.98 -2.29 14.48
C LEU A 867 29.26 -2.78 15.91
N GLN A 868 29.06 -4.09 16.18
CA GLN A 868 29.24 -4.72 17.49
C GLN A 868 28.43 -4.03 18.59
N ASP A 869 27.23 -3.55 18.24
CA ASP A 869 26.36 -2.77 19.13
C ASP A 869 24.99 -3.42 19.37
N SER A 870 24.81 -4.67 18.91
CA SER A 870 23.57 -5.47 18.96
C SER A 870 22.42 -4.95 18.09
N THR A 871 22.67 -4.04 17.15
CA THR A 871 21.65 -3.54 16.21
C THR A 871 21.53 -4.38 14.94
N GLY A 872 22.47 -5.31 14.74
CA GLY A 872 22.53 -6.21 13.60
C GLY A 872 21.25 -7.02 13.34
N GLU A 873 21.07 -7.42 12.09
CA GLU A 873 19.90 -8.20 11.65
C GLU A 873 20.04 -9.67 12.07
N VAL A 874 18.92 -10.29 12.45
CA VAL A 874 18.85 -11.73 12.71
C VAL A 874 18.72 -12.50 11.39
N VAL A 875 19.58 -13.49 11.20
CA VAL A 875 19.70 -14.30 10.00
C VAL A 875 19.79 -15.80 10.34
N ALA A 876 19.41 -16.64 9.39
CA ALA A 876 19.68 -18.07 9.45
C ALA A 876 20.99 -18.37 8.70
N VAL A 877 21.91 -19.08 9.36
CA VAL A 877 23.24 -19.41 8.84
C VAL A 877 23.34 -20.92 8.70
N LYS A 878 23.43 -21.42 7.45
CA LYS A 878 23.66 -22.83 7.16
C LYS A 878 25.16 -23.07 6.98
N LYS A 879 25.69 -24.09 7.66
CA LYS A 879 27.10 -24.49 7.59
C LYS A 879 27.24 -26.00 7.44
N LEU A 880 28.26 -26.44 6.70
CA LEU A 880 28.62 -27.84 6.52
C LEU A 880 29.36 -28.38 7.75
N GLN A 881 29.05 -29.60 8.19
CA GLN A 881 29.76 -30.28 9.28
C GLN A 881 31.03 -31.03 8.80
N HIS A 882 31.02 -31.52 7.57
CA HIS A 882 32.11 -32.29 6.96
C HIS A 882 32.49 -31.70 5.60
N SER A 883 33.71 -31.17 5.49
CA SER A 883 34.22 -30.53 4.28
C SER A 883 35.01 -31.51 3.40
N THR A 884 34.31 -32.42 2.70
CA THR A 884 34.92 -33.06 1.50
C THR A 884 34.85 -32.08 0.33
N ALA A 885 35.73 -32.22 -0.66
CA ALA A 885 35.70 -31.38 -1.85
C ALA A 885 34.38 -31.51 -2.64
N GLU A 886 33.69 -32.65 -2.51
CA GLU A 886 32.40 -32.91 -3.15
C GLU A 886 31.24 -32.20 -2.43
N HIS A 887 31.16 -32.31 -1.09
CA HIS A 887 30.15 -31.58 -0.31
C HIS A 887 30.28 -30.06 -0.45
N LEU A 888 31.51 -29.55 -0.57
CA LEU A 888 31.74 -28.12 -0.84
C LEU A 888 31.17 -27.70 -2.20
N ARG A 889 31.39 -28.49 -3.27
CA ARG A 889 30.83 -28.18 -4.60
C ARG A 889 29.31 -28.23 -4.62
N ASP A 890 28.71 -29.20 -3.93
CA ASP A 890 27.26 -29.30 -3.85
C ASP A 890 26.65 -28.13 -3.06
N PHE A 891 27.34 -27.68 -2.01
CA PHE A 891 26.93 -26.51 -1.23
C PHE A 891 27.09 -25.19 -2.01
N GLU A 892 28.19 -25.02 -2.75
CA GLU A 892 28.35 -23.90 -3.69
C GLU A 892 27.24 -23.88 -4.75
N ARG A 893 26.84 -25.06 -5.24
CA ARG A 893 25.71 -25.19 -6.17
C ARG A 893 24.39 -24.81 -5.50
N GLU A 894 24.14 -25.25 -4.27
CA GLU A 894 22.95 -24.86 -3.49
C GLU A 894 22.87 -23.33 -3.36
N ILE A 895 23.99 -22.68 -3.05
CA ILE A 895 24.11 -21.23 -2.92
C ILE A 895 23.76 -20.52 -4.24
N GLU A 896 24.36 -20.94 -5.36
CA GLU A 896 24.11 -20.31 -6.66
C GLU A 896 22.67 -20.52 -7.14
N ILE A 897 22.08 -21.69 -6.84
CA ILE A 897 20.64 -21.91 -7.08
C ILE A 897 19.84 -20.91 -6.28
N LEU A 898 19.98 -20.89 -4.95
CA LEU A 898 19.14 -20.05 -4.08
C LEU A 898 19.30 -18.54 -4.39
N LYS A 899 20.52 -18.09 -4.69
CA LYS A 899 20.83 -16.73 -5.11
C LYS A 899 20.10 -16.29 -6.39
N SER A 900 19.78 -17.23 -7.29
CA SER A 900 19.05 -16.94 -8.54
C SER A 900 17.52 -16.89 -8.36
N LEU A 901 17.00 -17.32 -7.20
CA LEU A 901 15.57 -17.48 -6.95
C LEU A 901 15.00 -16.26 -6.20
N HIS A 902 13.94 -15.66 -6.76
CA HIS A 902 13.26 -14.51 -6.19
C HIS A 902 11.75 -14.75 -6.28
N HIS A 903 11.16 -15.25 -5.19
CA HIS A 903 9.72 -15.55 -5.13
C HIS A 903 9.20 -15.51 -3.70
N GLU A 904 7.94 -15.09 -3.51
CA GLU A 904 7.33 -14.88 -2.20
C GLU A 904 7.16 -16.17 -1.36
N ASN A 905 7.15 -17.34 -2.03
CA ASN A 905 7.08 -18.67 -1.42
C ASN A 905 8.42 -19.43 -1.49
N ILE A 906 9.56 -18.74 -1.60
CA ILE A 906 10.91 -19.31 -1.52
C ILE A 906 11.71 -18.55 -0.47
N VAL A 907 12.50 -19.26 0.35
CA VAL A 907 13.36 -18.64 1.36
C VAL A 907 14.36 -17.67 0.69
N LYS A 908 14.40 -16.43 1.18
CA LYS A 908 15.26 -15.38 0.63
C LYS A 908 16.74 -15.63 0.94
N TYR A 909 17.54 -15.68 -0.13
CA TYR A 909 19.00 -15.58 -0.07
C TYR A 909 19.42 -14.20 0.44
N LYS A 910 20.40 -14.14 1.35
CA LYS A 910 20.98 -12.87 1.81
C LYS A 910 22.44 -12.70 1.44
N GLY A 911 23.22 -13.78 1.44
CA GLY A 911 24.64 -13.70 1.16
C GLY A 911 25.39 -14.97 1.53
N VAL A 912 26.72 -14.89 1.40
CA VAL A 912 27.64 -15.93 1.87
C VAL A 912 28.70 -15.37 2.78
N CYS A 913 29.26 -16.22 3.63
CA CYS A 913 30.36 -15.89 4.52
C CYS A 913 31.50 -16.91 4.38
N TYR A 914 32.75 -16.42 4.35
CA TYR A 914 33.96 -17.25 4.31
C TYR A 914 34.77 -17.08 5.59
N SER A 915 35.22 -18.18 6.20
CA SER A 915 36.21 -18.11 7.29
C SER A 915 37.62 -17.78 6.77
N ALA A 916 38.49 -17.34 7.68
CA ALA A 916 39.89 -17.05 7.39
C ALA A 916 40.55 -18.23 6.62
N GLY A 917 41.06 -17.93 5.41
CA GLY A 917 41.65 -18.93 4.51
C GLY A 917 40.68 -19.56 3.48
N ARG A 918 39.44 -19.06 3.34
CA ARG A 918 38.40 -19.54 2.39
C ARG A 918 37.99 -21.01 2.53
N ARG A 919 38.28 -21.65 3.67
CA ARG A 919 38.05 -23.10 3.86
C ARG A 919 36.67 -23.48 4.38
N ASN A 920 35.94 -22.54 5.00
CA ASN A 920 34.59 -22.80 5.52
C ASN A 920 33.61 -21.78 4.91
N LEU A 921 32.78 -22.25 3.98
CA LEU A 921 31.71 -21.49 3.35
C LEU A 921 30.44 -21.62 4.20
N ARG A 922 29.74 -20.50 4.44
CA ARG A 922 28.45 -20.45 5.12
C ARG A 922 27.42 -19.72 4.25
N LEU A 923 26.20 -20.23 4.21
CA LEU A 923 25.07 -19.63 3.50
C LEU A 923 24.21 -18.83 4.47
N ILE A 924 23.95 -17.57 4.14
CA ILE A 924 23.14 -16.64 4.93
C ILE A 924 21.77 -16.47 4.28
N MET A 925 20.70 -16.70 5.05
CA MET A 925 19.31 -16.67 4.61
C MET A 925 18.45 -15.84 5.57
N GLU A 926 17.24 -15.47 5.15
CA GLU A 926 16.25 -14.94 6.07
C GLU A 926 15.91 -15.92 7.20
N TYR A 927 15.63 -15.37 8.40
CA TYR A 927 15.20 -16.17 9.54
C TYR A 927 13.66 -16.22 9.61
N LEU A 928 13.11 -17.43 9.64
CA LEU A 928 11.66 -17.69 9.71
C LEU A 928 11.29 -18.23 11.11
N PRO A 929 10.52 -17.47 11.92
CA PRO A 929 10.38 -17.74 13.36
C PRO A 929 9.50 -18.95 13.69
N PHE A 930 8.56 -19.33 12.81
CA PHE A 930 7.66 -20.46 13.05
C PHE A 930 8.28 -21.82 12.68
N GLY A 931 9.48 -21.84 12.10
CA GLY A 931 10.21 -23.06 11.77
C GLY A 931 9.54 -23.89 10.68
N SER A 932 9.70 -25.21 10.73
CA SER A 932 9.19 -26.12 9.70
C SER A 932 7.68 -26.32 9.77
N LEU A 933 7.03 -26.45 8.61
CA LEU A 933 5.60 -26.73 8.49
C LEU A 933 5.27 -28.07 9.16
N ARG A 934 6.16 -29.06 9.10
CA ARG A 934 5.99 -30.33 9.82
C ARG A 934 5.74 -30.11 11.32
N ASP A 935 6.63 -29.37 11.98
CA ASP A 935 6.51 -29.12 13.42
C ASP A 935 5.33 -28.20 13.73
N TYR A 936 5.08 -27.24 12.84
CA TYR A 936 3.95 -26.32 12.96
C TYR A 936 2.60 -27.04 12.91
N LEU A 937 2.39 -27.93 11.93
CA LEU A 937 1.16 -28.72 11.77
C LEU A 937 0.92 -29.63 12.97
N ILE A 938 1.98 -30.24 13.52
CA ILE A 938 1.88 -31.09 14.72
C ILE A 938 1.42 -30.27 15.93
N LYS A 939 1.97 -29.06 16.10
CA LYS A 939 1.66 -28.18 17.23
C LYS A 939 0.27 -27.54 17.15
N HIS A 940 -0.27 -27.33 15.95
CA HIS A 940 -1.51 -26.57 15.74
C HIS A 940 -2.64 -27.42 15.14
N LYS A 941 -2.58 -28.75 15.30
CA LYS A 941 -3.50 -29.71 14.66
C LYS A 941 -4.98 -29.36 14.85
N ASP A 942 -5.36 -28.88 16.03
CA ASP A 942 -6.76 -28.60 16.38
C ASP A 942 -7.29 -27.25 15.84
N HIS A 943 -6.41 -26.40 15.29
CA HIS A 943 -6.72 -25.04 14.83
C HIS A 943 -6.44 -24.84 13.33
N ILE A 944 -6.08 -25.92 12.64
CA ILE A 944 -5.83 -25.93 11.21
C ILE A 944 -7.03 -26.58 10.53
N ASP A 945 -7.81 -25.75 9.84
CA ASP A 945 -8.92 -26.23 9.02
C ASP A 945 -8.45 -26.63 7.61
N SER A 946 -9.35 -27.26 6.84
CA SER A 946 -9.07 -27.67 5.47
C SER A 946 -8.76 -26.47 4.56
N GLN A 947 -9.29 -25.29 4.85
CA GLN A 947 -9.05 -24.08 4.06
C GLN A 947 -7.60 -23.60 4.21
N LYS A 948 -7.06 -23.59 5.43
CA LYS A 948 -5.67 -23.23 5.72
C LYS A 948 -4.70 -24.24 5.10
N LEU A 949 -5.02 -25.54 5.15
CA LEU A 949 -4.23 -26.57 4.47
C LEU A 949 -4.21 -26.38 2.95
N LEU A 950 -5.37 -26.07 2.34
CA LEU A 950 -5.45 -25.75 0.91
C LEU A 950 -4.65 -24.49 0.57
N HIS A 951 -4.62 -23.50 1.46
CA HIS A 951 -3.82 -22.29 1.27
C HIS A 951 -2.32 -22.58 1.26
N TYR A 952 -1.84 -23.38 2.22
CA TYR A 952 -0.44 -23.82 2.23
C TYR A 952 -0.10 -24.65 0.99
N ALA A 953 -0.96 -25.59 0.59
CA ALA A 953 -0.77 -26.36 -0.62
C ALA A 953 -0.67 -25.46 -1.86
N LEU A 954 -1.56 -24.46 -1.98
CA LEU A 954 -1.55 -23.51 -3.08
C LEU A 954 -0.24 -22.68 -3.12
N GLN A 955 0.25 -22.24 -1.97
CA GLN A 955 1.52 -21.50 -1.87
C GLN A 955 2.73 -22.36 -2.25
N ILE A 956 2.75 -23.62 -1.80
CA ILE A 956 3.77 -24.59 -2.19
C ILE A 956 3.71 -24.81 -3.71
N CYS A 957 2.51 -24.96 -4.28
CA CYS A 957 2.34 -25.09 -5.74
C CYS A 957 2.88 -23.87 -6.49
N LYS A 958 2.66 -22.63 -6.01
CA LYS A 958 3.21 -21.41 -6.64
C LYS A 958 4.74 -21.39 -6.60
N GLY A 959 5.32 -21.72 -5.45
CA GLY A 959 6.78 -21.85 -5.33
C GLY A 959 7.33 -22.90 -6.30
N MET A 960 6.67 -24.04 -6.43
CA MET A 960 7.07 -25.11 -7.34
C MET A 960 6.85 -24.76 -8.83
N ASP A 961 5.78 -24.03 -9.16
CA ASP A 961 5.53 -23.49 -10.50
C ASP A 961 6.64 -22.53 -10.90
N TYR A 962 6.99 -21.59 -10.01
CA TYR A 962 8.12 -20.69 -10.21
C TYR A 962 9.43 -21.47 -10.44
N LEU A 963 9.74 -22.49 -9.61
CA LEU A 963 10.91 -23.35 -9.83
C LEU A 963 10.88 -24.05 -11.19
N GLY A 964 9.70 -24.53 -11.61
CA GLY A 964 9.48 -25.12 -12.94
C GLY A 964 9.78 -24.14 -14.08
N THR A 965 9.31 -22.88 -13.99
CA THR A 965 9.64 -21.85 -14.99
C THR A 965 11.13 -21.55 -15.08
N LYS A 966 11.85 -21.70 -13.95
CA LYS A 966 13.31 -21.57 -13.86
C LYS A 966 14.06 -22.86 -14.16
N ARG A 967 13.36 -23.94 -14.53
CA ARG A 967 13.89 -25.27 -14.84
C ARG A 967 14.70 -25.89 -13.69
N TYR A 968 14.27 -25.67 -12.45
CA TYR A 968 14.83 -26.31 -11.26
C TYR A 968 13.94 -27.45 -10.77
N ILE A 969 14.57 -28.58 -10.43
CA ILE A 969 13.93 -29.73 -9.81
C ILE A 969 14.41 -29.81 -8.37
N HIS A 970 13.51 -29.56 -7.41
CA HIS A 970 13.86 -29.47 -5.99
C HIS A 970 14.35 -30.80 -5.38
N ARG A 971 13.72 -31.92 -5.77
CA ARG A 971 14.05 -33.30 -5.33
C ARG A 971 13.90 -33.60 -3.83
N ASP A 972 13.47 -32.66 -3.00
CA ASP A 972 13.17 -32.93 -1.58
C ASP A 972 12.01 -32.09 -1.05
N LEU A 973 10.90 -32.11 -1.79
CA LEU A 973 9.70 -31.37 -1.39
C LEU A 973 8.94 -32.14 -0.30
N ALA A 974 9.19 -31.76 0.95
CA ALA A 974 8.53 -32.33 2.13
C ALA A 974 8.20 -31.24 3.15
N THR A 975 7.21 -31.47 4.02
CA THR A 975 6.78 -30.47 5.03
C THR A 975 7.87 -30.07 6.04
N ARG A 976 8.97 -30.83 6.14
CA ARG A 976 10.16 -30.44 6.92
C ARG A 976 10.99 -29.34 6.26
N ASN A 977 10.93 -29.22 4.93
CA ASN A 977 11.63 -28.24 4.10
C ASN A 977 10.71 -27.08 3.67
N ILE A 978 9.44 -27.13 4.06
CA ILE A 978 8.55 -25.98 3.98
C ILE A 978 8.66 -25.23 5.31
N LEU A 979 9.01 -23.95 5.25
CA LEU A 979 9.15 -23.08 6.42
C LEU A 979 7.95 -22.14 6.52
N VAL A 980 7.50 -21.87 7.74
CA VAL A 980 6.34 -21.01 8.02
C VAL A 980 6.84 -19.61 8.34
N GLU A 981 6.38 -18.61 7.58
CA GLU A 981 6.70 -17.19 7.81
C GLU A 981 5.64 -16.52 8.68
N SER A 982 4.38 -16.86 8.44
CA SER A 982 3.24 -16.43 9.22
C SER A 982 2.15 -17.49 9.17
N GLU A 983 1.10 -17.34 9.99
CA GLU A 983 -0.04 -18.24 9.95
C GLU A 983 -0.64 -18.43 8.55
N MET A 984 -0.50 -17.44 7.67
CA MET A 984 -1.06 -17.46 6.33
C MET A 984 -0.01 -17.60 5.23
N ARG A 985 1.27 -17.83 5.57
CA ARG A 985 2.35 -17.81 4.57
C ARG A 985 3.44 -18.85 4.84
N VAL A 986 3.72 -19.67 3.82
CA VAL A 986 4.79 -20.66 3.81
C VAL A 986 5.78 -20.43 2.66
N LYS A 987 7.03 -20.83 2.88
CA LYS A 987 8.14 -20.73 1.93
C LYS A 987 8.85 -22.07 1.77
N ILE A 988 9.29 -22.38 0.56
CA ILE A 988 10.10 -23.55 0.24
C ILE A 988 11.56 -23.24 0.57
N GLY A 989 12.22 -24.11 1.33
CA GLY A 989 13.63 -24.03 1.69
C GLY A 989 14.38 -25.34 1.47
N ASP A 990 15.66 -25.34 1.83
CA ASP A 990 16.61 -26.45 1.69
C ASP A 990 16.79 -26.95 0.25
N PHE A 991 17.70 -26.30 -0.48
CA PHE A 991 17.94 -26.58 -1.89
C PHE A 991 19.09 -27.55 -2.13
N GLY A 992 19.60 -28.22 -1.08
CA GLY A 992 20.80 -29.07 -1.15
C GLY A 992 20.72 -30.23 -2.15
N LEU A 993 19.52 -30.74 -2.46
CA LEU A 993 19.31 -31.80 -3.46
C LEU A 993 18.86 -31.29 -4.83
N THR A 994 18.69 -29.97 -5.00
CA THR A 994 18.14 -29.36 -6.21
C THR A 994 19.06 -29.52 -7.42
N LYS A 995 18.48 -29.80 -8.59
CA LYS A 995 19.21 -29.93 -9.86
C LYS A 995 18.57 -29.09 -10.96
N VAL A 996 19.39 -28.58 -11.88
CA VAL A 996 18.93 -27.88 -13.09
C VAL A 996 18.52 -28.91 -14.14
N LEU A 997 17.35 -28.73 -14.74
CA LEU A 997 16.90 -29.54 -15.87
C LEU A 997 17.56 -29.03 -17.16
N PRO A 998 18.41 -29.85 -17.85
CA PRO A 998 19.14 -29.41 -19.03
C PRO A 998 18.22 -28.93 -20.16
N GLN A 999 18.71 -27.98 -20.95
CA GLN A 999 17.97 -27.42 -22.07
C GLN A 999 17.61 -28.52 -23.10
N GLY A 1000 16.34 -28.55 -23.53
CA GLY A 1000 15.83 -29.55 -24.47
C GLY A 1000 15.58 -30.94 -23.87
N LYS A 1001 15.77 -31.15 -22.56
CA LYS A 1001 15.38 -32.37 -21.85
C LYS A 1001 14.13 -32.17 -21.01
N GLU A 1002 13.25 -33.17 -20.99
CA GLU A 1002 12.02 -33.15 -20.19
C GLU A 1002 12.21 -33.69 -18.77
N TYR A 1003 13.26 -34.48 -18.54
CA TYR A 1003 13.57 -35.08 -17.25
C TYR A 1003 15.07 -35.04 -16.95
N TYR A 1004 15.42 -35.13 -15.67
CA TYR A 1004 16.79 -35.28 -15.17
C TYR A 1004 17.01 -36.73 -14.71
N THR A 1005 18.17 -37.31 -15.02
CA THR A 1005 18.53 -38.66 -14.56
C THR A 1005 19.62 -38.58 -13.51
N VAL A 1006 19.39 -39.17 -12.33
CA VAL A 1006 20.39 -39.26 -11.27
C VAL A 1006 21.34 -40.41 -11.56
N SER A 1007 22.63 -40.10 -11.67
CA SER A 1007 23.72 -41.06 -11.90
C SER A 1007 24.64 -41.25 -10.69
N GLU A 1008 24.49 -40.42 -9.65
CA GLU A 1008 25.35 -40.40 -8.45
C GLU A 1008 24.69 -41.14 -7.27
N PRO A 1009 25.39 -42.07 -6.59
CA PRO A 1009 24.88 -42.71 -5.39
C PRO A 1009 24.89 -41.75 -4.19
N GLY A 1010 23.76 -41.59 -3.49
CA GLY A 1010 23.65 -40.73 -2.31
C GLY A 1010 22.40 -41.00 -1.46
N GLU A 1011 22.40 -40.49 -0.21
CA GLU A 1011 21.23 -40.57 0.68
C GLU A 1011 20.04 -39.85 0.03
N SER A 1012 18.95 -40.57 -0.18
CA SER A 1012 17.77 -40.07 -0.90
C SER A 1012 16.52 -40.13 -0.01
N PRO A 1013 15.63 -39.13 -0.05
CA PRO A 1013 14.36 -39.14 0.68
C PRO A 1013 13.34 -40.06 -0.03
N ILE A 1014 13.59 -41.38 0.00
CA ILE A 1014 12.86 -42.41 -0.78
C ILE A 1014 11.33 -42.29 -0.65
N PHE A 1015 10.82 -41.94 0.54
CA PHE A 1015 9.38 -41.81 0.78
C PHE A 1015 8.71 -40.62 0.07
N TRP A 1016 9.48 -39.69 -0.49
CA TRP A 1016 9.00 -38.49 -1.20
C TRP A 1016 9.32 -38.52 -2.69
N TYR A 1017 9.84 -39.64 -3.21
CA TYR A 1017 10.15 -39.81 -4.64
C TYR A 1017 8.96 -40.36 -5.41
N ALA A 1018 8.85 -39.94 -6.68
CA ALA A 1018 7.92 -40.52 -7.62
C ALA A 1018 8.39 -41.94 -8.04
N PRO A 1019 7.47 -42.84 -8.44
CA PRO A 1019 7.83 -44.20 -8.84
C PRO A 1019 8.94 -44.27 -9.90
N GLU A 1020 8.88 -43.43 -10.93
CA GLU A 1020 9.87 -43.31 -12.00
C GLU A 1020 11.26 -42.87 -11.51
N SER A 1021 11.32 -42.10 -10.41
CA SER A 1021 12.57 -41.72 -9.78
C SER A 1021 13.24 -42.90 -9.06
N LEU A 1022 12.46 -43.90 -8.65
CA LEU A 1022 12.96 -45.11 -7.99
C LEU A 1022 13.30 -46.21 -9.00
N THR A 1023 12.52 -46.35 -10.07
CA THR A 1023 12.69 -47.42 -11.06
C THR A 1023 13.62 -47.04 -12.21
N GLU A 1024 13.60 -45.79 -12.64
CA GLU A 1024 14.32 -45.30 -13.82
C GLU A 1024 15.33 -44.18 -13.50
N SER A 1025 15.44 -43.79 -12.22
CA SER A 1025 16.23 -42.64 -11.77
C SER A 1025 15.85 -41.33 -12.47
N LYS A 1026 14.61 -41.20 -12.98
CA LYS A 1026 14.11 -40.01 -13.70
C LYS A 1026 13.34 -39.07 -12.75
N PHE A 1027 13.64 -37.77 -12.85
CA PHE A 1027 13.06 -36.69 -12.06
C PHE A 1027 12.54 -35.57 -12.94
#